data_AF-A0A5E3XH18-F1
#
_entry.id   AF-A0A5E3XH18-F1
#
_cell.length_a   1.000
_cell.length_b   1.000
_cell.length_c   1.000
_cell.angle_alpha   90.00
_cell.angle_beta   90.00
_cell.angle_gamma   90.00
#
_symmetry.space_group_name_H-M   'P 1'
#
loop_
_entity.id
_entity.type
_entity.pdbx_description
1 polymer ?
#
loop_
_entity_poly.entity_id
_entity_poly.type
_entity_poly.pdbx_seq_one_letter_code
_entity_poly.pdbx_strand_id
1 'polypeptide(L)'
;MPTVTTDFKHVKRALLEYYALLQSKRLTNAVLASLPLPSTLDPSRPVPLPGRLKTLLVLISDTISSLALLSFFVLPLFIHAPAYVMGRLGARLVEDEEETPEHPVHDAARRVRREYARAILLAKRAHWEDWLDRVGEKDVWTANRYAASTGSDGGSSRIPTLVRKGVEGQAEVKLASNEEKSELLARAFFPPPPEDSGVPENHEYPPPVEGMAPTTEDLVRRHIAALSPYKAPGPDGIQNVVLMQCVDLVAPRLLWIYRAILELKTYYDAWHEFLTVVLRKPGKPSYTVAKAYRPIALLCTMAKVLTAIIAEQVTYLAHHHSLLPKTQFGGRPGHTTTDAMHYLVDNVTSAWAEGQVVSILFLDIAGAFPNAVPDVLIHDMRERRIPVEITDFVNRLLLKFDDYESKWFDVTNGIPQGDPLSLILYLFYGAGLLEVVNQLDGEDSSGFVDDTNLFAIGRDFFETTEKLVRMFERLDGAHAWAKSHHLEFEITKFCLMHLTRKKEKDGRGQLVLINGPPITLAGHTLYPVDLHKYLGVQFDRELRFKAQARDAAERGKSYTHQVRRLTKNNYGLAPSMNRRIYEAVVTKKMLYAVDVWCLPSPRAVPCDDPTLPRRRGTVGVIASLAKVQRIVRRIPARNVPRGPTGQDRDHPASPREPDIPYDTHIASTRDDSQREDRELTTDIRVYTDGSGLDGQAGAAAVLARFDGLHDIRRTLRYHLGPLSEHTVYEAEALGVILGAHLLATEVERAAKTVSISLDNQPVIRASEQPHRAQPGHYLLDEFRQMMAGLVTAHDARRGLDYYRFPAMTTQS
;
A
#
# COMPACT_ATOMS: atom_id res chain seq x y z
N MET A 1 -57.03 -17.64 7.39
CA MET A 1 -56.32 -17.72 6.10
C MET A 1 -55.06 -18.54 6.28
N PRO A 2 -54.61 -19.33 5.28
CA PRO A 2 -53.50 -20.26 5.43
C PRO A 2 -52.13 -19.55 5.52
N THR A 3 -51.19 -20.20 6.19
CA THR A 3 -49.81 -19.73 6.34
C THR A 3 -49.06 -19.77 5.00
N VAL A 4 -48.76 -18.60 4.42
CA VAL A 4 -47.81 -18.49 3.30
C VAL A 4 -46.37 -18.54 3.84
N THR A 5 -46.01 -19.70 4.39
CA THR A 5 -44.60 -20.10 4.48
C THR A 5 -44.11 -20.34 3.06
N THR A 6 -43.42 -19.37 2.47
CA THR A 6 -42.79 -19.51 1.16
C THR A 6 -41.84 -20.72 1.20
N ASP A 7 -42.16 -21.77 0.43
CA ASP A 7 -41.37 -23.00 0.46
C ASP A 7 -39.94 -22.71 0.00
N PHE A 8 -39.03 -22.74 0.97
CA PHE A 8 -37.61 -22.49 0.76
C PHE A 8 -37.00 -23.51 -0.20
N LYS A 9 -37.57 -24.72 -0.34
CA LYS A 9 -37.16 -25.70 -1.36
C LYS A 9 -37.56 -25.24 -2.76
N HIS A 10 -38.77 -24.71 -2.95
CA HIS A 10 -39.22 -24.18 -4.24
C HIS A 10 -38.39 -22.96 -4.68
N VAL A 11 -38.17 -21.99 -3.78
CA VAL A 11 -37.32 -20.81 -4.07
C VAL A 11 -35.88 -21.24 -4.37
N LYS A 12 -35.30 -22.15 -3.58
CA LYS A 12 -33.96 -22.70 -3.82
C LYS A 12 -33.88 -23.44 -5.15
N ARG A 13 -34.92 -24.18 -5.54
CA ARG A 13 -34.97 -24.90 -6.83
C ARG A 13 -35.00 -23.93 -8.01
N ALA A 14 -35.87 -22.93 -7.97
CA ALA A 14 -35.95 -21.90 -9.01
C ALA A 14 -34.63 -21.11 -9.15
N LEU A 15 -33.96 -20.78 -8.03
CA LEU A 15 -32.65 -20.12 -8.05
C LEU A 15 -31.53 -21.02 -8.61
N LEU A 16 -31.59 -22.34 -8.37
CA LEU A 16 -30.63 -23.31 -8.93
C LEU A 16 -30.87 -23.55 -10.43
N GLU A 17 -32.12 -23.64 -10.87
CA GLU A 17 -32.48 -23.75 -12.29
C GLU A 17 -32.09 -22.45 -13.04
N TYR A 18 -32.33 -21.27 -12.47
CA TYR A 18 -31.85 -19.98 -12.98
C TYR A 18 -30.31 -19.90 -13.05
N TYR A 19 -29.59 -20.38 -12.03
CA TYR A 19 -28.12 -20.43 -12.03
C TYR A 19 -27.56 -21.40 -13.08
N ALA A 20 -28.19 -22.57 -13.26
CA ALA A 20 -27.83 -23.52 -14.31
C ALA A 20 -28.11 -22.98 -15.72
N LEU A 21 -29.20 -22.24 -15.91
CA LEU A 21 -29.51 -21.53 -17.16
C LEU A 21 -28.47 -20.44 -17.47
N LEU A 22 -28.07 -19.65 -16.46
CA LEU A 22 -26.98 -18.67 -16.61
C LEU A 22 -25.66 -19.33 -17.04
N GLN A 23 -25.22 -20.39 -16.34
CA GLN A 23 -23.98 -21.11 -16.69
C GLN A 23 -24.05 -21.75 -18.09
N SER A 24 -25.13 -22.45 -18.42
CA SER A 24 -25.28 -23.12 -19.73
C SER A 24 -25.37 -22.15 -20.91
N LYS A 25 -25.74 -20.89 -20.68
CA LYS A 25 -25.73 -19.80 -21.68
C LYS A 25 -24.52 -18.87 -21.59
N ARG A 26 -23.56 -19.13 -20.68
CA ARG A 26 -22.41 -18.25 -20.36
C ARG A 26 -22.79 -16.79 -20.01
N LEU A 27 -24.03 -16.56 -19.58
CA LEU A 27 -24.52 -15.24 -19.20
C LEU A 27 -24.21 -14.97 -17.73
N THR A 28 -23.93 -13.72 -17.38
CA THR A 28 -23.77 -13.29 -15.98
C THR A 28 -25.00 -12.50 -15.53
N ASN A 29 -25.24 -12.46 -14.21
CA ASN A 29 -26.28 -11.59 -13.63
C ASN A 29 -26.08 -10.10 -13.99
N ALA A 30 -24.83 -9.67 -14.22
CA ALA A 30 -24.53 -8.32 -14.67
C ALA A 30 -25.00 -8.06 -16.10
N VAL A 31 -24.88 -9.05 -17.00
CA VAL A 31 -25.37 -8.96 -18.39
C VAL A 31 -26.90 -8.86 -18.42
N LEU A 32 -27.61 -9.69 -17.65
CA LEU A 32 -29.07 -9.59 -17.56
C LEU A 32 -29.54 -8.24 -16.98
N ALA A 33 -28.82 -7.69 -16.00
CA ALA A 33 -29.08 -6.36 -15.46
C ALA A 33 -28.66 -5.19 -16.37
N SER A 34 -27.96 -5.47 -17.48
CA SER A 34 -27.61 -4.50 -18.52
C SER A 34 -28.33 -4.71 -19.85
N LEU A 35 -29.17 -5.76 -19.98
CA LEU A 35 -30.07 -5.88 -21.13
C LEU A 35 -31.05 -4.70 -21.10
N PRO A 36 -31.23 -3.96 -22.22
CA PRO A 36 -32.27 -2.95 -22.28
C PRO A 36 -33.63 -3.62 -22.09
N LEU A 37 -34.50 -2.99 -21.31
CA LEU A 37 -35.90 -3.39 -21.24
C LEU A 37 -36.49 -3.36 -22.66
N PRO A 38 -37.41 -4.29 -23.01
CA PRO A 38 -38.17 -4.20 -24.26
C PRO A 38 -38.75 -2.80 -24.43
N SER A 39 -38.86 -2.32 -25.67
CA SER A 39 -39.25 -0.92 -25.97
C SER A 39 -40.65 -0.50 -25.50
N THR A 40 -41.44 -1.45 -24.98
CA THR A 40 -42.74 -1.29 -24.33
C THR A 40 -42.67 -1.16 -22.80
N LEU A 41 -41.50 -1.36 -22.19
CA LEU A 41 -41.25 -1.39 -20.74
C LEU A 41 -40.16 -0.40 -20.29
N ASP A 42 -39.54 0.34 -21.21
CA ASP A 42 -38.60 1.42 -20.91
C ASP A 42 -39.35 2.69 -20.43
N PRO A 43 -39.24 3.08 -19.14
CA PRO A 43 -39.97 4.22 -18.60
C PRO A 43 -39.42 5.58 -19.05
N SER A 44 -38.29 5.61 -19.78
CA SER A 44 -37.68 6.84 -20.29
C SER A 44 -38.16 7.24 -21.69
N ARG A 45 -38.88 6.36 -22.39
CA ARG A 45 -39.43 6.64 -23.73
C ARG A 45 -40.87 7.17 -23.66
N PRO A 46 -41.15 8.40 -24.14
CA PRO A 46 -42.52 8.86 -24.32
C PRO A 46 -43.18 8.09 -25.47
N VAL A 47 -44.06 7.14 -25.14
CA VAL A 47 -44.83 6.38 -26.13
C VAL A 47 -45.85 7.31 -26.81
N PRO A 48 -45.84 7.46 -28.14
CA PRO A 48 -46.82 8.28 -28.83
C PRO A 48 -48.20 7.61 -28.73
N LEU A 49 -49.13 8.27 -28.05
CA LEU A 49 -50.52 7.82 -27.97
C LEU A 49 -51.11 7.67 -29.39
N PRO A 50 -51.77 6.55 -29.71
CA PRO A 50 -52.40 6.38 -31.02
C PRO A 50 -53.45 7.48 -31.24
N GLY A 51 -53.41 8.12 -32.40
CA GLY A 51 -54.35 9.17 -32.76
C GLY A 51 -55.79 8.68 -32.66
N ARG A 52 -56.70 9.53 -32.14
CA ARG A 52 -58.05 9.17 -31.68
C ARG A 52 -58.85 8.28 -32.66
N LEU A 53 -58.66 8.45 -33.97
CA LEU A 53 -59.29 7.66 -35.02
C LEU A 53 -58.90 6.16 -34.99
N LYS A 54 -57.62 5.85 -34.70
CA LYS A 54 -57.13 4.46 -34.57
C LYS A 54 -57.66 3.81 -33.30
N THR A 55 -57.73 4.56 -32.20
CA THR A 55 -58.32 4.12 -30.94
C THR A 55 -59.82 3.82 -31.10
N LEU A 56 -60.54 4.66 -31.85
CA LEU A 56 -61.96 4.45 -32.17
C LEU A 56 -62.19 3.19 -33.02
N LEU A 57 -61.35 2.93 -34.03
CA LEU A 57 -61.43 1.72 -34.86
C LEU A 57 -61.21 0.43 -34.05
N VAL A 58 -60.22 0.42 -33.14
CA VAL A 58 -60.01 -0.70 -32.21
C VAL A 58 -61.23 -0.86 -31.29
N LEU A 59 -61.73 0.23 -30.70
CA LEU A 59 -62.91 0.18 -29.83
C LEU A 59 -64.14 -0.40 -30.52
N ILE A 60 -64.38 -0.06 -31.80
CA ILE A 60 -65.49 -0.60 -32.60
C ILE A 60 -65.29 -2.10 -32.86
N SER A 61 -64.08 -2.52 -33.26
CA SER A 61 -63.73 -3.92 -33.46
C SER A 61 -63.99 -4.75 -32.21
N ASP A 62 -63.43 -4.32 -31.08
CA ASP A 62 -63.51 -5.04 -29.80
C ASP A 62 -64.94 -5.03 -29.23
N THR A 63 -65.73 -3.98 -29.48
CA THR A 63 -67.16 -3.93 -29.09
C THR A 63 -67.99 -4.95 -29.87
N ILE A 64 -67.75 -5.11 -31.18
CA ILE A 64 -68.41 -6.12 -32.02
C ILE A 64 -68.02 -7.53 -31.56
N SER A 65 -66.73 -7.78 -31.29
CA SER A 65 -66.26 -9.07 -30.74
C SER A 65 -66.83 -9.37 -29.34
N SER A 66 -66.99 -8.35 -28.50
CA SER A 66 -67.55 -8.51 -27.14
C SER A 66 -69.05 -8.80 -27.15
N LEU A 67 -69.82 -8.19 -28.07
CA LEU A 67 -71.25 -8.46 -28.25
C LEU A 67 -71.53 -9.92 -28.63
N ALA A 68 -70.65 -10.55 -29.41
CA ALA A 68 -70.78 -11.96 -29.80
C ALA A 68 -70.56 -12.96 -28.65
N LEU A 69 -69.93 -12.56 -27.55
CA LEU A 69 -69.58 -13.43 -26.41
C LEU A 69 -70.39 -13.12 -25.13
N LEU A 70 -71.22 -12.08 -25.15
CA LEU A 70 -71.90 -11.53 -23.96
C LEU A 70 -72.78 -12.55 -23.22
N SER A 71 -73.36 -13.51 -23.95
CA SER A 71 -74.25 -14.56 -23.42
C SER A 71 -73.58 -15.52 -22.43
N PHE A 72 -72.25 -15.67 -22.46
CA PHE A 72 -71.51 -16.56 -21.56
C PHE A 72 -70.93 -15.85 -20.33
N PHE A 73 -70.92 -14.51 -20.28
CA PHE A 73 -70.21 -13.75 -19.25
C PHE A 73 -71.08 -13.32 -18.04
N VAL A 74 -72.41 -13.36 -18.17
CA VAL A 74 -73.34 -12.85 -17.14
C VAL A 74 -73.34 -13.73 -15.87
N LEU A 75 -73.32 -15.06 -16.02
CA LEU A 75 -73.45 -15.98 -14.89
C LEU A 75 -72.23 -15.95 -13.94
N PRO A 76 -70.97 -16.00 -14.41
CA PRO A 76 -69.80 -15.84 -13.53
C PRO A 76 -69.75 -14.46 -12.86
N LEU A 77 -70.19 -13.40 -13.56
CA LEU A 77 -70.15 -12.04 -13.03
C LEU A 77 -71.03 -11.88 -11.78
N PHE A 78 -72.26 -12.43 -11.79
CA PHE A 78 -73.13 -12.42 -10.61
C PHE A 78 -72.57 -13.26 -9.44
N ILE A 79 -71.95 -14.41 -9.74
CA ILE A 79 -71.36 -15.30 -8.73
C ILE A 79 -70.14 -14.65 -8.04
N HIS A 80 -69.32 -13.91 -8.79
CA HIS A 80 -68.09 -13.30 -8.27
C HIS A 80 -68.22 -11.82 -7.85
N ALA A 81 -69.33 -11.15 -8.16
CA ALA A 81 -69.56 -9.75 -7.77
C ALA A 81 -69.37 -9.47 -6.26
N PRO A 82 -69.83 -10.32 -5.31
CA PRO A 82 -69.60 -10.07 -3.88
C PRO A 82 -68.11 -10.11 -3.51
N ALA A 83 -67.35 -11.05 -4.08
CA ALA A 83 -65.90 -11.15 -3.87
C ALA A 83 -65.14 -9.96 -4.50
N TYR A 84 -65.59 -9.48 -5.67
CA TYR A 84 -65.03 -8.30 -6.32
C TYR A 84 -65.31 -7.01 -5.54
N VAL A 85 -66.53 -6.83 -5.01
CA VAL A 85 -66.88 -5.69 -4.14
C VAL A 85 -66.08 -5.72 -2.84
N MET A 86 -65.94 -6.87 -2.18
CA MET A 86 -65.10 -7.02 -0.99
C MET A 86 -63.62 -6.75 -1.31
N GLY A 87 -63.11 -7.24 -2.44
CA GLY A 87 -61.75 -6.95 -2.89
C GLY A 87 -61.50 -5.47 -3.16
N ARG A 88 -62.49 -4.76 -3.71
CA ARG A 88 -62.40 -3.32 -4.02
C ARG A 88 -62.58 -2.43 -2.79
N LEU A 89 -63.35 -2.87 -1.79
CA LEU A 89 -63.40 -2.23 -0.47
C LEU A 89 -62.08 -2.45 0.29
N GLY A 90 -61.53 -3.67 0.26
CA GLY A 90 -60.22 -3.97 0.83
C GLY A 90 -59.09 -3.17 0.17
N ALA A 91 -59.10 -3.04 -1.16
CA ALA A 91 -58.14 -2.22 -1.89
C ALA A 91 -58.20 -0.74 -1.45
N ARG A 92 -59.39 -0.15 -1.35
CA ARG A 92 -59.55 1.24 -0.88
C ARG A 92 -59.08 1.46 0.55
N LEU A 93 -59.34 0.51 1.44
CA LEU A 93 -58.81 0.58 2.81
C LEU A 93 -57.27 0.56 2.81
N VAL A 94 -56.65 -0.24 1.93
CA VAL A 94 -55.17 -0.25 1.77
C VAL A 94 -54.64 1.03 1.12
N GLU A 95 -55.37 1.63 0.17
CA GLU A 95 -55.04 2.93 -0.43
C GLU A 95 -55.10 4.06 0.64
N ASP A 96 -56.16 4.10 1.48
CA ASP A 96 -56.26 5.02 2.62
C ASP A 96 -55.14 4.78 3.67
N GLU A 97 -54.71 3.52 3.89
CA GLU A 97 -53.59 3.16 4.78
C GLU A 97 -52.19 3.52 4.23
N GLU A 98 -52.03 3.70 2.92
CA GLU A 98 -50.75 4.10 2.28
C GLU A 98 -50.64 5.60 2.00
N GLU A 99 -51.74 6.33 1.81
CA GLU A 99 -51.71 7.78 1.57
C GLU A 99 -51.73 8.64 2.85
N THR A 100 -52.06 8.08 4.03
CA THR A 100 -52.11 8.83 5.30
C THR A 100 -50.76 8.86 6.03
N PRO A 101 -50.01 9.99 6.08
CA PRO A 101 -48.58 9.99 6.47
C PRO A 101 -48.28 9.57 7.92
N GLU A 102 -49.27 9.63 8.81
CA GLU A 102 -49.19 9.26 10.22
C GLU A 102 -49.63 7.82 10.50
N HIS A 103 -50.04 7.06 9.48
CA HIS A 103 -50.56 5.71 9.66
C HIS A 103 -49.50 4.74 10.25
N PRO A 104 -49.84 3.91 11.26
CA PRO A 104 -48.86 3.03 11.92
C PRO A 104 -48.14 2.05 10.99
N VAL A 105 -48.69 1.73 9.81
CA VAL A 105 -48.03 0.87 8.81
C VAL A 105 -46.71 1.48 8.32
N HIS A 106 -46.64 2.80 8.16
CA HIS A 106 -45.39 3.47 7.79
C HIS A 106 -44.34 3.36 8.89
N ASP A 107 -44.76 3.36 10.15
CA ASP A 107 -43.88 3.23 11.31
C ASP A 107 -43.49 1.77 11.60
N ALA A 108 -44.29 0.80 11.17
CA ALA A 108 -43.90 -0.61 11.05
C ALA A 108 -42.88 -0.80 9.93
N ALA A 109 -43.13 -0.26 8.73
CA ALA A 109 -42.21 -0.31 7.60
C ALA A 109 -40.86 0.39 7.92
N ARG A 110 -40.90 1.55 8.60
CA ARG A 110 -39.70 2.24 9.11
C ARG A 110 -38.94 1.37 10.13
N ARG A 111 -39.62 0.61 10.98
CA ARG A 111 -39.00 -0.38 11.90
C ARG A 111 -38.35 -1.55 11.14
N VAL A 112 -39.10 -2.27 10.32
CA VAL A 112 -38.60 -3.42 9.54
C VAL A 112 -37.42 -3.01 8.64
N ARG A 113 -37.46 -1.82 8.03
CA ARG A 113 -36.34 -1.30 7.22
C ARG A 113 -35.09 -0.98 8.05
N ARG A 114 -35.26 -0.47 9.28
CA ARG A 114 -34.15 -0.26 10.24
C ARG A 114 -33.58 -1.60 10.72
N GLU A 115 -34.42 -2.59 10.99
CA GLU A 115 -34.03 -3.93 11.42
C GLU A 115 -33.28 -4.68 10.32
N TYR A 116 -33.77 -4.66 9.08
CA TYR A 116 -33.09 -5.22 7.92
C TYR A 116 -31.73 -4.54 7.65
N ALA A 117 -31.66 -3.21 7.72
CA ALA A 117 -30.40 -2.48 7.62
C ALA A 117 -29.43 -2.83 8.77
N ARG A 118 -29.93 -2.99 9.99
CA ARG A 118 -29.14 -3.43 11.16
C ARG A 118 -28.63 -4.86 10.98
N ALA A 119 -29.45 -5.77 10.45
CA ALA A 119 -29.06 -7.15 10.14
C ALA A 119 -27.96 -7.20 9.09
N ILE A 120 -28.05 -6.40 8.00
CA ILE A 120 -26.98 -6.26 7.00
C ILE A 120 -25.70 -5.74 7.64
N LEU A 121 -25.76 -4.72 8.50
CA LEU A 121 -24.59 -4.16 9.18
C LEU A 121 -23.93 -5.17 10.14
N LEU A 122 -24.74 -5.95 10.87
CA LEU A 122 -24.25 -7.01 11.75
C LEU A 122 -23.63 -8.17 10.96
N ALA A 123 -24.25 -8.62 9.86
CA ALA A 123 -23.72 -9.67 9.00
C ALA A 123 -22.40 -9.25 8.31
N LYS A 124 -22.33 -8.00 7.79
CA LYS A 124 -21.10 -7.44 7.22
C LYS A 124 -19.99 -7.31 8.27
N ARG A 125 -20.32 -6.92 9.51
CA ARG A 125 -19.38 -6.89 10.63
C ARG A 125 -18.87 -8.30 10.96
N ALA A 126 -19.77 -9.26 11.21
CA ALA A 126 -19.40 -10.61 11.61
C ALA A 126 -18.53 -11.31 10.53
N HIS A 127 -18.86 -11.14 9.25
CA HIS A 127 -18.02 -11.65 8.16
C HIS A 127 -16.63 -10.99 8.12
N TRP A 128 -16.53 -9.68 8.36
CA TRP A 128 -15.26 -8.96 8.42
C TRP A 128 -14.41 -9.40 9.63
N GLU A 129 -15.04 -9.61 10.78
CA GLU A 129 -14.38 -10.05 12.02
C GLU A 129 -13.87 -11.50 11.89
N ASP A 130 -14.71 -12.43 11.41
CA ASP A 130 -14.33 -13.82 11.10
C ASP A 130 -13.26 -13.91 10.00
N TRP A 131 -13.33 -13.06 8.97
CA TRP A 131 -12.32 -13.02 7.92
C TRP A 131 -10.96 -12.55 8.45
N LEU A 132 -10.91 -11.44 9.20
CA LEU A 132 -9.65 -10.94 9.79
C LEU A 132 -9.01 -11.95 10.74
N ASP A 133 -9.81 -12.70 11.50
CA ASP A 133 -9.35 -13.75 12.40
C ASP A 133 -8.72 -14.94 11.65
N ARG A 134 -9.06 -15.14 10.38
CA ARG A 134 -8.53 -16.21 9.50
C ARG A 134 -7.43 -15.73 8.54
N VAL A 135 -7.03 -14.47 8.54
CA VAL A 135 -6.02 -13.92 7.59
C VAL A 135 -4.65 -14.61 7.77
N GLY A 136 -4.30 -15.42 6.78
CA GLY A 136 -2.97 -16.02 6.63
C GLY A 136 -1.99 -15.13 5.86
N GLU A 137 -0.79 -15.66 5.58
CA GLU A 137 0.28 -14.90 4.92
C GLU A 137 -0.05 -14.45 3.49
N LYS A 138 -1.00 -15.13 2.83
CA LYS A 138 -1.45 -14.82 1.47
C LYS A 138 -2.42 -13.63 1.48
N ASP A 139 -3.27 -13.56 2.51
CA ASP A 139 -4.40 -12.63 2.60
C ASP A 139 -4.04 -11.29 3.26
N VAL A 140 -2.91 -11.22 3.96
CA VAL A 140 -2.39 -10.03 4.65
C VAL A 140 -2.34 -8.78 3.73
N TRP A 141 -2.00 -8.97 2.47
CA TRP A 141 -1.94 -7.91 1.47
C TRP A 141 -3.33 -7.43 1.03
N THR A 142 -4.31 -8.32 1.03
CA THR A 142 -5.72 -7.99 0.83
C THR A 142 -6.27 -7.23 2.04
N ALA A 143 -5.89 -7.58 3.27
CA ALA A 143 -6.28 -6.85 4.48
C ALA A 143 -5.72 -5.41 4.45
N ASN A 144 -4.43 -5.26 4.13
CA ASN A 144 -3.81 -3.95 3.92
C ASN A 144 -4.47 -3.14 2.78
N ARG A 145 -4.87 -3.79 1.67
CA ARG A 145 -5.61 -3.15 0.57
C ARG A 145 -6.93 -2.56 1.05
N TYR A 146 -7.72 -3.33 1.79
CA TYR A 146 -9.01 -2.90 2.35
C TYR A 146 -8.86 -1.81 3.42
N ALA A 147 -7.81 -1.85 4.25
CA ALA A 147 -7.52 -0.79 5.23
C ALA A 147 -7.16 0.56 4.59
N ALA A 148 -6.51 0.52 3.42
CA ALA A 148 -6.07 1.69 2.67
C ALA A 148 -7.15 2.26 1.73
N SER A 149 -8.06 1.43 1.22
CA SER A 149 -9.16 1.87 0.35
C SER A 149 -10.17 2.75 1.09
N THR A 150 -10.67 3.78 0.41
CA THR A 150 -11.95 4.42 0.73
C THR A 150 -13.09 3.43 0.51
N GLY A 151 -14.13 3.46 1.34
CA GLY A 151 -15.30 2.60 1.15
C GLY A 151 -15.98 2.89 -0.19
N SER A 152 -16.16 1.86 -1.02
CA SER A 152 -17.01 1.90 -2.20
C SER A 152 -18.41 1.34 -1.89
N ASP A 153 -19.32 1.50 -2.84
CA ASP A 153 -20.62 0.83 -2.93
C ASP A 153 -20.52 -0.69 -3.15
N GLY A 154 -19.32 -1.22 -3.40
CA GLY A 154 -19.07 -2.60 -3.83
C GLY A 154 -19.10 -2.79 -5.36
N GLY A 155 -19.34 -1.73 -6.13
CA GLY A 155 -19.32 -1.75 -7.58
C GLY A 155 -17.92 -1.82 -8.17
N SER A 156 -17.82 -2.31 -9.41
CA SER A 156 -16.63 -2.14 -10.24
C SER A 156 -16.41 -0.66 -10.56
N SER A 157 -15.15 -0.21 -10.63
CA SER A 157 -14.81 1.19 -10.92
C SER A 157 -15.09 1.56 -12.38
N ARG A 158 -16.34 1.89 -12.70
CA ARG A 158 -16.79 2.29 -14.03
C ARG A 158 -16.02 3.52 -14.53
N ILE A 159 -15.76 3.58 -15.84
CA ILE A 159 -15.25 4.80 -16.48
C ILE A 159 -16.42 5.80 -16.56
N PRO A 160 -16.30 7.01 -15.98
CA PRO A 160 -17.36 8.02 -16.04
C PRO A 160 -17.49 8.57 -17.45
N THR A 161 -18.48 9.44 -17.69
CA THR A 161 -18.57 10.25 -18.91
C THR A 161 -17.23 10.95 -19.15
N LEU A 162 -16.62 10.72 -20.31
CA LEU A 162 -15.36 11.38 -20.68
C LEU A 162 -15.68 12.70 -21.40
N VAL A 163 -14.71 13.60 -21.44
CA VAL A 163 -14.83 14.90 -22.12
C VAL A 163 -13.72 15.00 -23.17
N ARG A 164 -14.13 15.17 -24.44
CA ARG A 164 -13.27 15.64 -25.51
C ARG A 164 -13.40 17.16 -25.58
N LYS A 165 -12.28 17.88 -25.41
CA LYS A 165 -12.23 19.31 -25.76
C LYS A 165 -12.46 19.44 -27.26
N GLY A 166 -13.29 20.40 -27.67
CA GLY A 166 -13.42 20.76 -29.07
C GLY A 166 -12.13 21.39 -29.61
N VAL A 167 -12.02 21.46 -30.94
CA VAL A 167 -11.07 22.38 -31.59
C VAL A 167 -11.53 23.82 -31.28
N GLU A 168 -10.61 24.79 -31.31
CA GLU A 168 -10.84 26.14 -30.79
C GLU A 168 -12.18 26.76 -31.23
N GLY A 169 -12.96 27.23 -30.25
CA GLY A 169 -14.31 27.76 -30.43
C GLY A 169 -15.45 26.74 -30.30
N GLN A 170 -15.20 25.43 -30.33
CA GLN A 170 -16.24 24.40 -30.17
C GLN A 170 -16.46 24.01 -28.69
N ALA A 171 -17.72 23.72 -28.34
CA ALA A 171 -18.11 23.31 -26.99
C ALA A 171 -17.57 21.92 -26.61
N GLU A 172 -17.38 21.68 -25.31
CA GLU A 172 -16.90 20.39 -24.77
C GLU A 172 -17.87 19.24 -25.07
N VAL A 173 -17.39 18.21 -25.78
CA VAL A 173 -18.19 17.04 -26.14
C VAL A 173 -18.11 15.99 -25.03
N LYS A 174 -19.26 15.65 -24.45
CA LYS A 174 -19.40 14.67 -23.36
C LYS A 174 -19.72 13.29 -23.93
N LEU A 175 -18.77 12.36 -23.81
CA LEU A 175 -18.84 11.00 -24.32
C LEU A 175 -19.38 10.06 -23.24
N ALA A 176 -20.57 9.54 -23.46
CA ALA A 176 -21.40 8.86 -22.47
C ALA A 176 -21.55 7.35 -22.72
N SER A 177 -21.50 6.91 -23.99
CA SER A 177 -21.52 5.48 -24.32
C SER A 177 -20.21 4.79 -23.91
N ASN A 178 -20.08 3.47 -24.07
CA ASN A 178 -18.79 2.81 -23.82
C ASN A 178 -17.90 2.87 -25.06
N GLU A 179 -18.53 2.85 -26.23
CA GLU A 179 -17.97 2.84 -27.57
C GLU A 179 -17.22 4.15 -27.84
N GLU A 180 -17.86 5.30 -27.57
CA GLU A 180 -17.26 6.63 -27.64
C GLU A 180 -16.04 6.77 -26.70
N LYS A 181 -16.13 6.15 -25.52
CA LYS A 181 -15.03 6.18 -24.53
C LYS A 181 -13.88 5.31 -24.97
N SER A 182 -14.13 4.09 -25.48
CA SER A 182 -13.08 3.24 -26.04
C SER A 182 -12.38 3.91 -27.22
N GLU A 183 -13.10 4.55 -28.13
CA GLU A 183 -12.49 5.31 -29.23
C GLU A 183 -11.64 6.50 -28.75
N LEU A 184 -12.13 7.28 -27.76
CA LEU A 184 -11.35 8.39 -27.21
C LEU A 184 -10.10 7.90 -26.46
N LEU A 185 -10.20 6.76 -25.77
CA LEU A 185 -9.08 6.18 -25.02
C LEU A 185 -8.06 5.55 -25.97
N ALA A 186 -8.48 4.77 -26.96
CA ALA A 186 -7.63 4.18 -27.99
C ALA A 186 -6.79 5.24 -28.70
N ARG A 187 -7.43 6.26 -29.28
CA ARG A 187 -6.75 7.39 -29.96
C ARG A 187 -5.84 8.24 -29.03
N ALA A 188 -5.98 8.10 -27.71
CA ALA A 188 -5.16 8.80 -26.72
C ALA A 188 -4.09 7.91 -26.05
N PHE A 189 -4.07 6.61 -26.40
CA PHE A 189 -3.12 5.60 -25.91
C PHE A 189 -2.24 5.03 -27.03
N PHE A 190 -2.74 5.08 -28.26
CA PHE A 190 -2.11 4.60 -29.48
C PHE A 190 -2.35 5.66 -30.57
N PRO A 191 -1.58 6.76 -30.57
CA PRO A 191 -1.60 7.74 -31.65
C PRO A 191 -1.06 7.10 -32.94
N PRO A 192 -1.46 7.55 -34.14
CA PRO A 192 -0.88 7.05 -35.39
C PRO A 192 0.63 7.33 -35.46
N PRO A 193 1.39 6.58 -36.28
CA PRO A 193 2.77 6.94 -36.61
C PRO A 193 2.81 8.23 -37.46
N PRO A 194 3.98 8.89 -37.54
CA PRO A 194 4.20 9.96 -38.52
C PRO A 194 4.13 9.43 -39.96
N GLU A 195 3.91 10.31 -40.94
CA GLU A 195 3.91 9.95 -42.37
C GLU A 195 5.31 9.61 -42.90
N ASP A 196 6.35 10.17 -42.27
CA ASP A 196 7.77 9.91 -42.50
C ASP A 196 8.44 9.75 -41.13
N SER A 197 9.16 8.65 -40.91
CA SER A 197 9.91 8.41 -39.67
C SER A 197 11.23 9.17 -39.60
N GLY A 198 11.73 9.71 -40.72
CA GLY A 198 12.98 10.46 -40.82
C GLY A 198 14.24 9.59 -40.80
N VAL A 199 14.08 8.26 -40.81
CA VAL A 199 15.18 7.28 -40.83
C VAL A 199 15.68 7.10 -42.28
N PRO A 200 16.97 7.30 -42.58
CA PRO A 200 17.46 7.12 -43.95
C PRO A 200 17.42 5.63 -44.39
N GLU A 201 16.77 5.34 -45.52
CA GLU A 201 16.59 3.97 -46.04
C GLU A 201 17.91 3.18 -46.19
N ASN A 202 18.99 3.88 -46.56
CA ASN A 202 20.30 3.30 -46.86
C ASN A 202 21.38 3.75 -45.86
N HIS A 203 21.02 3.85 -44.56
CA HIS A 203 21.96 4.21 -43.50
C HIS A 203 22.94 3.06 -43.20
N GLU A 204 24.25 3.37 -43.14
CA GLU A 204 25.31 2.41 -42.79
C GLU A 204 25.49 2.31 -41.27
N TYR A 205 24.96 1.24 -40.67
CA TYR A 205 25.03 0.99 -39.24
C TYR A 205 26.39 0.45 -38.78
N PRO A 206 26.87 0.79 -37.56
CA PRO A 206 28.07 0.20 -36.97
C PRO A 206 27.96 -1.34 -36.82
N PRO A 207 29.07 -2.10 -36.91
CA PRO A 207 29.03 -3.56 -36.83
C PRO A 207 28.35 -4.06 -35.55
N PRO A 208 27.39 -5.02 -35.64
CA PRO A 208 26.67 -5.51 -34.48
C PRO A 208 27.58 -6.28 -33.52
N VAL A 209 27.16 -6.38 -32.26
CA VAL A 209 27.79 -7.28 -31.28
C VAL A 209 27.48 -8.75 -31.59
N GLU A 210 28.06 -9.67 -30.83
CA GLU A 210 27.78 -11.11 -30.99
C GLU A 210 26.28 -11.43 -30.76
N GLY A 211 25.77 -12.41 -31.50
CA GLY A 211 24.35 -12.74 -31.54
C GLY A 211 23.77 -13.28 -30.22
N MET A 212 22.45 -13.44 -30.17
CA MET A 212 21.78 -14.02 -29.00
C MET A 212 22.24 -15.47 -28.76
N ALA A 213 22.51 -15.80 -27.49
CA ALA A 213 22.74 -17.18 -27.08
C ALA A 213 21.52 -18.06 -27.43
N PRO A 214 21.70 -19.30 -27.93
CA PRO A 214 20.58 -20.15 -28.31
C PRO A 214 19.61 -20.40 -27.15
N THR A 215 18.30 -20.32 -27.41
CA THR A 215 17.27 -20.64 -26.41
C THR A 215 17.43 -22.09 -25.93
N THR A 216 17.33 -22.32 -24.61
CA THR A 216 17.43 -23.65 -23.97
C THR A 216 16.14 -24.02 -23.22
N GLU A 217 15.95 -25.30 -22.89
CA GLU A 217 14.78 -25.72 -22.11
C GLU A 217 14.80 -25.13 -20.69
N ASP A 218 15.98 -25.09 -20.04
CA ASP A 218 16.16 -24.51 -18.70
C ASP A 218 15.81 -23.02 -18.65
N LEU A 219 16.14 -22.27 -19.71
CA LEU A 219 15.75 -20.88 -19.89
C LEU A 219 14.22 -20.75 -19.94
N VAL A 220 13.53 -21.52 -20.78
CA VAL A 220 12.06 -21.56 -20.86
C VAL A 220 11.43 -21.94 -19.50
N ARG A 221 11.93 -23.00 -18.86
CA ARG A 221 11.49 -23.45 -17.53
C ARG A 221 11.65 -22.37 -16.46
N ARG A 222 12.79 -21.67 -16.45
CA ARG A 222 13.11 -20.57 -15.53
C ARG A 222 12.16 -19.39 -15.69
N HIS A 223 11.86 -18.97 -16.93
CA HIS A 223 10.90 -17.89 -17.16
C HIS A 223 9.47 -18.30 -16.80
N ILE A 224 9.05 -19.55 -17.05
CA ILE A 224 7.75 -20.08 -16.58
C ILE A 224 7.67 -20.09 -15.05
N ALA A 225 8.72 -20.54 -14.36
CA ALA A 225 8.77 -20.58 -12.90
C ALA A 225 8.74 -19.17 -12.26
N ALA A 226 9.24 -18.15 -12.96
CA ALA A 226 9.19 -16.75 -12.53
C ALA A 226 7.81 -16.08 -12.71
N LEU A 227 6.85 -16.73 -13.38
CA LEU A 227 5.51 -16.18 -13.57
C LEU A 227 4.73 -16.09 -12.25
N SER A 228 3.94 -15.03 -12.09
CA SER A 228 2.99 -14.92 -10.97
C SER A 228 1.72 -15.72 -11.30
N PRO A 229 1.36 -16.79 -10.57
CA PRO A 229 0.43 -17.83 -11.05
C PRO A 229 -0.98 -17.33 -11.41
N TYR A 230 -1.51 -16.36 -10.66
CA TYR A 230 -2.88 -15.85 -10.79
C TYR A 230 -2.94 -14.41 -11.30
N LYS A 231 -2.08 -14.04 -12.26
CA LYS A 231 -2.27 -12.82 -13.06
C LYS A 231 -3.40 -13.01 -14.08
N ALA A 232 -3.98 -11.90 -14.54
CA ALA A 232 -4.91 -11.93 -15.65
C ALA A 232 -4.20 -12.45 -16.93
N PRO A 233 -4.84 -13.35 -17.70
CA PRO A 233 -4.31 -13.85 -18.98
C PRO A 233 -4.48 -12.80 -20.09
N GLY A 234 -3.93 -13.10 -21.27
CA GLY A 234 -4.27 -12.40 -22.52
C GLY A 234 -5.55 -12.95 -23.18
N PRO A 235 -5.75 -12.68 -24.48
CA PRO A 235 -6.89 -13.20 -25.27
C PRO A 235 -7.05 -14.73 -25.20
N ASP A 236 -5.93 -15.47 -25.08
CA ASP A 236 -5.92 -16.93 -24.91
C ASP A 236 -6.67 -17.45 -23.67
N GLY A 237 -6.91 -16.61 -22.65
CA GLY A 237 -7.51 -17.00 -21.38
C GLY A 237 -6.63 -17.90 -20.51
N ILE A 238 -5.39 -18.21 -20.93
CA ILE A 238 -4.51 -19.19 -20.28
C ILE A 238 -3.75 -18.53 -19.13
N GLN A 239 -4.20 -18.78 -17.90
CA GLN A 239 -3.51 -18.30 -16.70
C GLN A 239 -2.13 -18.94 -16.53
N ASN A 240 -1.16 -18.14 -16.09
CA ASN A 240 0.23 -18.54 -15.81
C ASN A 240 0.35 -19.87 -15.04
N VAL A 241 -0.51 -20.10 -14.04
CA VAL A 241 -0.53 -21.34 -13.25
C VAL A 241 -0.63 -22.62 -14.10
N VAL A 242 -1.28 -22.57 -15.27
CA VAL A 242 -1.40 -23.72 -16.18
C VAL A 242 -0.02 -24.09 -16.76
N LEU A 243 0.75 -23.12 -17.24
CA LEU A 243 2.12 -23.37 -17.73
C LEU A 243 3.03 -23.84 -16.59
N MET A 244 2.86 -23.30 -15.38
CA MET A 244 3.66 -23.68 -14.20
C MET A 244 3.40 -25.12 -13.74
N GLN A 245 2.15 -25.59 -13.78
CA GLN A 245 1.81 -26.98 -13.42
C GLN A 245 2.13 -27.98 -14.54
N CYS A 246 2.01 -27.57 -15.81
CA CYS A 246 2.29 -28.41 -16.97
C CYS A 246 3.71 -28.25 -17.53
N VAL A 247 4.65 -27.67 -16.76
CA VAL A 247 5.96 -27.21 -17.27
C VAL A 247 6.77 -28.32 -17.95
N ASP A 248 6.76 -29.54 -17.41
CA ASP A 248 7.47 -30.70 -17.98
C ASP A 248 6.90 -31.18 -19.32
N LEU A 249 5.62 -30.90 -19.57
CA LEU A 249 4.99 -31.15 -20.85
C LEU A 249 5.21 -29.97 -21.81
N VAL A 250 5.06 -28.74 -21.33
CA VAL A 250 4.97 -27.55 -22.18
C VAL A 250 6.34 -26.99 -22.57
N ALA A 251 7.32 -26.91 -21.66
CA ALA A 251 8.61 -26.29 -21.93
C ALA A 251 9.40 -26.96 -23.09
N PRO A 252 9.47 -28.30 -23.22
CA PRO A 252 10.14 -28.95 -24.35
C PRO A 252 9.53 -28.60 -25.72
N ARG A 253 8.22 -28.28 -25.79
CA ARG A 253 7.55 -27.92 -27.05
C ARG A 253 7.69 -26.42 -27.33
N LEU A 254 7.54 -25.58 -26.32
CA LEU A 254 7.78 -24.13 -26.45
C LEU A 254 9.21 -23.83 -26.90
N LEU A 255 10.21 -24.59 -26.44
CA LEU A 255 11.60 -24.48 -26.91
C LEU A 255 11.71 -24.56 -28.44
N TRP A 256 11.10 -25.57 -29.07
CA TRP A 256 11.16 -25.75 -30.52
C TRP A 256 10.33 -24.70 -31.27
N ILE A 257 9.21 -24.26 -30.71
CA ILE A 257 8.40 -23.15 -31.27
C ILE A 257 9.19 -21.83 -31.25
N TYR A 258 9.86 -21.51 -30.13
CA TYR A 258 10.67 -20.30 -29.98
C TYR A 258 11.89 -20.30 -30.89
N ARG A 259 12.57 -21.46 -31.03
CA ARG A 259 13.64 -21.63 -32.02
C ARG A 259 13.14 -21.43 -33.44
N ALA A 260 12.05 -22.08 -33.83
CA ALA A 260 11.46 -21.92 -35.16
C ALA A 260 11.05 -20.48 -35.46
N ILE A 261 10.51 -19.75 -34.48
CA ILE A 261 10.17 -18.32 -34.60
C ILE A 261 11.40 -17.47 -34.94
N LEU A 262 12.52 -17.69 -34.23
CA LEU A 262 13.77 -16.94 -34.44
C LEU A 262 14.51 -17.38 -35.72
N GLU A 263 14.63 -18.69 -35.96
CA GLU A 263 15.38 -19.27 -37.09
C GLU A 263 14.67 -19.05 -38.43
N LEU A 264 13.34 -19.23 -38.49
CA LEU A 264 12.54 -19.00 -39.70
C LEU A 264 12.11 -17.54 -39.86
N LYS A 265 12.48 -16.67 -38.91
CA LYS A 265 12.08 -15.25 -38.82
C LYS A 265 10.57 -15.05 -38.99
N THR A 266 9.77 -15.89 -38.34
CA THR A 266 8.30 -15.89 -38.41
C THR A 266 7.70 -15.74 -37.02
N TYR A 267 6.50 -15.18 -36.89
CA TYR A 267 5.80 -15.07 -35.62
C TYR A 267 4.39 -15.66 -35.75
N TYR A 268 3.79 -16.08 -34.64
CA TYR A 268 2.47 -16.68 -34.65
C TYR A 268 1.41 -15.59 -34.48
N ASP A 269 0.47 -15.46 -35.43
CA ASP A 269 -0.38 -14.26 -35.54
C ASP A 269 -1.19 -13.97 -34.27
N ALA A 270 -1.78 -15.00 -33.65
CA ALA A 270 -2.54 -14.88 -32.40
C ALA A 270 -1.68 -14.63 -31.14
N TRP A 271 -0.38 -14.34 -31.31
CA TRP A 271 0.51 -13.80 -30.26
C TRP A 271 0.84 -12.32 -30.46
N HIS A 272 0.45 -11.68 -31.58
CA HIS A 272 0.44 -10.23 -31.71
C HIS A 272 -0.76 -9.60 -30.98
N GLU A 273 -1.86 -10.36 -30.85
CA GLU A 273 -3.07 -9.95 -30.13
C GLU A 273 -2.84 -9.70 -28.62
N PHE A 274 -3.38 -8.59 -28.10
CA PHE A 274 -3.41 -8.30 -26.67
C PHE A 274 -4.65 -7.52 -26.21
N LEU A 275 -5.19 -7.89 -25.05
CA LEU A 275 -6.27 -7.13 -24.39
C LEU A 275 -5.69 -5.89 -23.72
N THR A 276 -6.20 -4.69 -24.04
CA THR A 276 -5.82 -3.44 -23.37
C THR A 276 -6.71 -3.12 -22.17
N VAL A 277 -6.21 -3.37 -20.95
CA VAL A 277 -6.91 -3.00 -19.70
C VAL A 277 -6.67 -1.54 -19.34
N VAL A 278 -7.75 -0.76 -19.25
CA VAL A 278 -7.69 0.67 -18.92
C VAL A 278 -7.66 0.92 -17.41
N LEU A 279 -6.51 1.34 -16.88
CA LEU A 279 -6.32 1.62 -15.45
C LEU A 279 -6.30 3.12 -15.12
N ARG A 280 -6.97 3.52 -14.03
CA ARG A 280 -6.93 4.90 -13.51
C ARG A 280 -5.53 5.23 -12.97
N LYS A 281 -4.91 6.33 -13.43
CA LYS A 281 -3.69 6.90 -12.82
C LYS A 281 -4.05 7.45 -11.44
N PRO A 282 -3.39 7.05 -10.34
CA PRO A 282 -3.76 7.46 -9.00
C PRO A 282 -3.62 8.98 -8.80
N GLY A 283 -4.50 9.56 -7.98
CA GLY A 283 -4.40 10.96 -7.54
C GLY A 283 -4.69 12.03 -8.61
N LYS A 284 -5.24 11.67 -9.77
CA LYS A 284 -5.61 12.67 -10.80
C LYS A 284 -6.83 13.50 -10.36
N PRO A 285 -6.86 14.82 -10.65
CA PRO A 285 -7.90 15.75 -10.15
C PRO A 285 -9.27 15.53 -10.80
N SER A 286 -9.29 15.01 -12.04
CA SER A 286 -10.49 14.48 -12.68
C SER A 286 -10.17 13.19 -13.42
N TYR A 287 -11.16 12.30 -13.47
CA TYR A 287 -11.15 11.07 -14.27
C TYR A 287 -12.07 11.17 -15.51
N THR A 288 -12.51 12.37 -15.89
CA THR A 288 -13.24 12.65 -17.13
C THR A 288 -12.33 12.84 -18.35
N VAL A 289 -11.00 12.88 -18.17
CA VAL A 289 -10.03 13.12 -19.26
C VAL A 289 -9.20 11.86 -19.56
N ALA A 290 -8.98 11.55 -20.83
CA ALA A 290 -8.25 10.34 -21.25
C ALA A 290 -6.82 10.27 -20.68
N LYS A 291 -6.09 11.40 -20.62
CA LYS A 291 -4.76 11.49 -19.97
C LYS A 291 -4.74 11.04 -18.49
N ALA A 292 -5.89 10.91 -17.81
CA ALA A 292 -6.00 10.39 -16.44
C ALA A 292 -5.94 8.84 -16.32
N TYR A 293 -5.79 8.12 -17.43
CA TYR A 293 -5.73 6.66 -17.48
C TYR A 293 -4.42 6.17 -18.11
N ARG A 294 -4.10 4.88 -17.93
CA ARG A 294 -3.03 4.13 -18.62
C ARG A 294 -3.65 2.92 -19.35
N PRO A 295 -3.19 2.59 -20.57
CA PRO A 295 -3.37 1.25 -21.12
C PRO A 295 -2.47 0.26 -20.36
N ILE A 296 -2.87 -1.00 -20.29
CA ILE A 296 -2.00 -2.13 -19.94
C ILE A 296 -2.30 -3.28 -20.90
N ALA A 297 -1.32 -3.67 -21.70
CA ALA A 297 -1.39 -4.80 -22.63
C ALA A 297 -1.29 -6.14 -21.87
N LEU A 298 -2.30 -6.99 -22.05
CA LEU A 298 -2.32 -8.38 -21.61
C LEU A 298 -2.09 -9.29 -22.83
N LEU A 299 -0.82 -9.63 -23.05
CA LEU A 299 -0.37 -10.56 -24.10
C LEU A 299 -0.68 -12.02 -23.70
N CYS A 300 -0.90 -12.87 -24.70
CA CYS A 300 -0.97 -14.33 -24.55
C CYS A 300 0.24 -14.88 -23.76
N THR A 301 0.00 -15.82 -22.84
CA THR A 301 0.99 -16.17 -21.80
C THR A 301 2.25 -16.83 -22.38
N MET A 302 2.11 -17.58 -23.48
CA MET A 302 3.23 -18.22 -24.19
C MET A 302 4.08 -17.21 -24.99
N ALA A 303 3.45 -16.17 -25.56
CA ALA A 303 4.16 -15.05 -26.17
C ALA A 303 5.01 -14.30 -25.13
N LYS A 304 4.39 -14.03 -23.96
CA LYS A 304 5.03 -13.31 -22.85
C LYS A 304 6.28 -13.99 -22.28
N VAL A 305 6.37 -15.32 -22.39
CA VAL A 305 7.57 -16.06 -22.01
C VAL A 305 8.69 -15.89 -23.05
N LEU A 306 8.37 -15.87 -24.35
CA LEU A 306 9.34 -15.56 -25.42
C LEU A 306 9.87 -14.13 -25.31
N THR A 307 8.99 -13.14 -25.15
CA THR A 307 9.42 -11.74 -25.04
C THR A 307 10.22 -11.49 -23.75
N ALA A 308 9.94 -12.22 -22.66
CA ALA A 308 10.77 -12.21 -21.45
C ALA A 308 12.17 -12.81 -21.65
N ILE A 309 12.30 -13.88 -22.45
CA ILE A 309 13.58 -14.48 -22.82
C ILE A 309 14.42 -13.48 -23.62
N ILE A 310 13.83 -12.88 -24.66
CA ILE A 310 14.51 -11.91 -25.52
C ILE A 310 14.85 -10.65 -24.72
N ALA A 311 13.98 -10.20 -23.81
CA ALA A 311 14.28 -9.08 -22.92
C ALA A 311 15.51 -9.35 -22.03
N GLU A 312 15.65 -10.56 -21.49
CA GLU A 312 16.83 -10.96 -20.72
C GLU A 312 18.10 -10.94 -21.57
N GLN A 313 18.03 -11.49 -22.80
CA GLN A 313 19.18 -11.56 -23.71
C GLN A 313 19.61 -10.18 -24.24
N VAL A 314 18.67 -9.32 -24.63
CA VAL A 314 18.95 -7.93 -25.01
C VAL A 314 19.52 -7.13 -23.83
N THR A 315 19.00 -7.33 -22.62
CA THR A 315 19.52 -6.68 -21.42
C THR A 315 20.95 -7.16 -21.09
N TYR A 316 21.26 -8.44 -21.30
CA TYR A 316 22.60 -8.98 -21.17
C TYR A 316 23.57 -8.32 -22.17
N LEU A 317 23.23 -8.28 -23.46
CA LEU A 317 24.04 -7.62 -24.49
C LEU A 317 24.27 -6.13 -24.18
N ALA A 318 23.21 -5.43 -23.79
CA ALA A 318 23.26 -4.01 -23.41
C ALA A 318 24.20 -3.74 -22.24
N HIS A 319 24.25 -4.63 -21.25
CA HIS A 319 25.17 -4.53 -20.12
C HIS A 319 26.60 -4.96 -20.50
N HIS A 320 26.76 -6.11 -21.15
CA HIS A 320 28.07 -6.70 -21.45
C HIS A 320 28.92 -5.84 -22.39
N HIS A 321 28.28 -5.24 -23.42
CA HIS A 321 28.96 -4.40 -24.40
C HIS A 321 28.77 -2.88 -24.15
N SER A 322 28.15 -2.50 -23.02
CA SER A 322 27.86 -1.10 -22.64
C SER A 322 27.11 -0.30 -23.72
N LEU A 323 25.99 -0.86 -24.21
CA LEU A 323 25.20 -0.30 -25.32
C LEU A 323 24.14 0.73 -24.90
N LEU A 324 24.16 1.16 -23.63
CA LEU A 324 23.24 2.14 -23.05
C LEU A 324 24.00 3.13 -22.15
N PRO A 325 23.58 4.41 -22.09
CA PRO A 325 24.22 5.44 -21.28
C PRO A 325 24.48 5.01 -19.83
N LYS A 326 25.62 5.38 -19.27
CA LYS A 326 25.94 5.09 -17.85
C LYS A 326 24.98 5.81 -16.88
N THR A 327 24.44 6.95 -17.31
CA THR A 327 23.46 7.77 -16.58
C THR A 327 22.01 7.30 -16.74
N GLN A 328 21.76 6.24 -17.52
CA GLN A 328 20.47 5.53 -17.49
C GLN A 328 20.48 4.54 -16.31
N PHE A 329 19.70 4.85 -15.28
CA PHE A 329 19.52 3.98 -14.11
C PHE A 329 18.22 3.17 -14.21
N GLY A 330 17.17 3.77 -14.77
CA GLY A 330 15.84 3.15 -14.81
C GLY A 330 15.77 1.95 -15.75
N GLY A 331 15.15 0.87 -15.28
CA GLY A 331 14.88 -0.34 -16.06
C GLY A 331 16.04 -1.33 -16.22
N ARG A 332 17.21 -1.06 -15.62
CA ARG A 332 18.39 -1.95 -15.69
C ARG A 332 18.49 -2.87 -14.46
N PRO A 333 18.94 -4.13 -14.62
CA PRO A 333 19.31 -4.97 -13.49
C PRO A 333 20.40 -4.31 -12.63
N GLY A 334 20.35 -4.53 -11.31
CA GLY A 334 21.32 -3.98 -10.36
C GLY A 334 21.20 -2.48 -10.08
N HIS A 335 20.36 -1.74 -10.81
CA HIS A 335 20.17 -0.29 -10.66
C HIS A 335 18.83 0.04 -10.00
N THR A 336 18.77 1.14 -9.25
CA THR A 336 17.63 1.54 -8.42
C THR A 336 17.34 3.03 -8.55
N THR A 337 16.17 3.48 -8.07
CA THR A 337 15.85 4.91 -7.97
C THR A 337 16.79 5.66 -7.03
N THR A 338 17.34 4.97 -6.03
CA THR A 338 18.33 5.53 -5.10
C THR A 338 19.66 5.81 -5.77
N ASP A 339 20.11 5.02 -6.74
CA ASP A 339 21.39 5.25 -7.42
C ASP A 339 21.36 6.53 -8.28
N ALA A 340 20.27 6.76 -9.02
CA ALA A 340 20.06 8.02 -9.74
C ALA A 340 20.01 9.25 -8.79
N MET A 341 19.38 9.09 -7.62
CA MET A 341 19.34 10.15 -6.62
C MET A 341 20.70 10.39 -5.94
N HIS A 342 21.50 9.36 -5.69
CA HIS A 342 22.86 9.50 -5.18
C HIS A 342 23.79 10.14 -6.21
N TYR A 343 23.72 9.73 -7.47
CA TYR A 343 24.49 10.34 -8.58
C TYR A 343 24.23 11.85 -8.68
N LEU A 344 22.96 12.26 -8.58
CA LEU A 344 22.57 13.66 -8.58
C LEU A 344 23.04 14.41 -7.32
N VAL A 345 22.91 13.81 -6.14
CA VAL A 345 23.36 14.42 -4.87
C VAL A 345 24.88 14.58 -4.84
N ASP A 346 25.63 13.57 -5.28
CA ASP A 346 27.10 13.57 -5.29
C ASP A 346 27.64 14.69 -6.18
N ASN A 347 27.22 14.76 -7.45
CA ASN A 347 27.53 15.84 -8.38
C ASN A 347 27.24 17.23 -7.79
N VAL A 348 26.06 17.42 -7.18
CA VAL A 348 25.69 18.70 -6.53
C VAL A 348 26.61 19.00 -5.34
N THR A 349 26.99 18.01 -4.53
CA THR A 349 27.89 18.23 -3.39
C THR A 349 29.34 18.45 -3.78
N SER A 350 29.82 17.83 -4.86
CA SER A 350 31.16 18.01 -5.42
C SER A 350 31.32 19.40 -6.02
N ALA A 351 30.37 19.84 -6.86
CA ALA A 351 30.32 21.22 -7.35
C ALA A 351 30.32 22.26 -6.20
N TRP A 352 29.55 22.01 -5.13
CA TRP A 352 29.57 22.88 -3.95
C TRP A 352 30.89 22.88 -3.18
N ALA A 353 31.67 21.80 -3.22
CA ALA A 353 33.01 21.74 -2.60
C ALA A 353 34.02 22.60 -3.37
N GLU A 354 33.91 22.63 -4.70
CA GLU A 354 34.67 23.52 -5.59
C GLU A 354 34.16 24.99 -5.57
N GLY A 355 33.10 25.27 -4.81
CA GLY A 355 32.53 26.62 -4.73
C GLY A 355 31.74 27.04 -5.97
N GLN A 356 31.26 26.09 -6.76
CA GLN A 356 30.35 26.29 -7.89
C GLN A 356 28.87 26.28 -7.41
N VAL A 357 27.94 26.33 -8.36
CA VAL A 357 26.49 26.10 -8.16
C VAL A 357 25.97 25.14 -9.24
N VAL A 358 24.78 24.57 -9.02
CA VAL A 358 24.15 23.63 -9.96
C VAL A 358 22.72 24.03 -10.27
N SER A 359 22.33 23.99 -11.53
CA SER A 359 20.93 24.10 -11.95
C SER A 359 20.47 22.79 -12.60
N ILE A 360 19.29 22.31 -12.23
CA ILE A 360 18.66 21.11 -12.79
C ILE A 360 17.40 21.52 -13.55
N LEU A 361 17.19 20.90 -14.72
CA LEU A 361 15.95 20.91 -15.47
C LEU A 361 15.38 19.49 -15.53
N PHE A 362 14.28 19.27 -14.79
CA PHE A 362 13.51 18.03 -14.86
C PHE A 362 12.55 18.09 -16.06
N LEU A 363 12.61 17.08 -16.94
CA LEU A 363 11.83 16.96 -18.17
C LEU A 363 10.58 16.06 -17.95
N ASP A 364 9.53 16.26 -18.75
CA ASP A 364 8.37 15.35 -18.83
C ASP A 364 8.03 15.14 -20.32
N ILE A 365 8.12 13.89 -20.78
CA ILE A 365 7.81 13.50 -22.16
C ILE A 365 6.32 13.13 -22.26
N ALA A 366 5.62 13.68 -23.25
CA ALA A 366 4.17 13.63 -23.38
C ALA A 366 3.64 12.26 -23.83
N GLY A 367 3.77 11.24 -22.99
CA GLY A 367 3.34 9.87 -23.27
C GLY A 367 4.37 9.11 -24.08
N ALA A 368 5.58 8.98 -23.54
CA ALA A 368 6.74 8.41 -24.22
C ALA A 368 6.49 7.05 -24.90
N PHE A 369 6.01 6.04 -24.15
CA PHE A 369 5.75 4.70 -24.70
C PHE A 369 4.72 4.71 -25.88
N PRO A 370 3.54 5.34 -25.77
CA PRO A 370 2.59 5.50 -26.89
C PRO A 370 3.12 6.14 -28.18
N ASN A 371 4.07 7.08 -28.09
CA ASN A 371 4.55 7.83 -29.25
C ASN A 371 5.88 7.30 -29.81
N ALA A 372 6.45 6.24 -29.22
CA ALA A 372 7.73 5.69 -29.66
C ALA A 372 7.60 4.98 -31.03
N VAL A 373 8.15 5.61 -32.06
CA VAL A 373 8.04 5.19 -33.47
C VAL A 373 8.88 3.93 -33.72
N PRO A 374 8.28 2.83 -34.24
CA PRO A 374 8.99 1.58 -34.49
C PRO A 374 10.27 1.73 -35.32
N ASP A 375 10.23 2.44 -36.44
CA ASP A 375 11.39 2.60 -37.32
C ASP A 375 12.56 3.29 -36.62
N VAL A 376 12.29 4.34 -35.84
CA VAL A 376 13.30 5.08 -35.07
C VAL A 376 13.87 4.20 -33.96
N LEU A 377 13.04 3.39 -33.28
CA LEU A 377 13.51 2.37 -32.33
C LEU A 377 14.45 1.35 -32.99
N ILE A 378 14.11 0.87 -34.20
CA ILE A 378 14.96 -0.06 -34.94
C ILE A 378 16.29 0.61 -35.35
N HIS A 379 16.25 1.88 -35.75
CA HIS A 379 17.44 2.69 -36.03
C HIS A 379 18.34 2.85 -34.78
N ASP A 380 17.78 3.31 -33.65
CA ASP A 380 18.49 3.47 -32.37
C ASP A 380 19.16 2.18 -31.87
N MET A 381 18.49 1.04 -32.06
CA MET A 381 19.01 -0.27 -31.69
C MET A 381 20.17 -0.69 -32.59
N ARG A 382 20.08 -0.46 -33.91
CA ARG A 382 21.14 -0.79 -34.87
C ARG A 382 22.36 0.12 -34.72
N GLU A 383 22.16 1.42 -34.50
CA GLU A 383 23.23 2.36 -34.14
C GLU A 383 23.97 1.89 -32.88
N ARG A 384 23.22 1.44 -31.87
CA ARG A 384 23.78 0.86 -30.64
C ARG A 384 24.16 -0.63 -30.78
N ARG A 385 24.43 -1.08 -32.02
CA ARG A 385 25.03 -2.38 -32.40
C ARG A 385 24.23 -3.61 -31.99
N ILE A 386 22.92 -3.50 -31.77
CA ILE A 386 22.08 -4.67 -31.47
C ILE A 386 21.99 -5.58 -32.71
N PRO A 387 22.16 -6.91 -32.58
CA PRO A 387 22.13 -7.83 -33.71
C PRO A 387 20.85 -7.74 -34.54
N VAL A 388 20.99 -7.85 -35.86
CA VAL A 388 19.90 -7.60 -36.82
C VAL A 388 18.72 -8.53 -36.56
N GLU A 389 18.97 -9.77 -36.14
CA GLU A 389 17.97 -10.79 -35.79
C GLU A 389 17.02 -10.32 -34.69
N ILE A 390 17.52 -9.56 -33.71
CA ILE A 390 16.72 -8.98 -32.64
C ILE A 390 15.85 -7.86 -33.19
N THR A 391 16.43 -6.99 -34.01
CA THR A 391 15.70 -5.86 -34.62
C THR A 391 14.62 -6.34 -35.58
N ASP A 392 14.91 -7.40 -36.34
CA ASP A 392 13.97 -8.12 -37.20
C ASP A 392 12.82 -8.76 -36.40
N PHE A 393 13.10 -9.28 -35.20
CA PHE A 393 12.07 -9.82 -34.31
C PHE A 393 11.19 -8.71 -33.73
N VAL A 394 11.79 -7.63 -33.21
CA VAL A 394 11.08 -6.48 -32.63
C VAL A 394 10.15 -5.83 -33.65
N ASN A 395 10.59 -5.68 -34.91
CA ASN A 395 9.75 -5.13 -35.97
C ASN A 395 8.52 -6.01 -36.28
N ARG A 396 8.68 -7.35 -36.24
CA ARG A 396 7.56 -8.30 -36.44
C ARG A 396 6.55 -8.26 -35.30
N LEU A 397 7.01 -8.12 -34.06
CA LEU A 397 6.18 -8.13 -32.85
C LEU A 397 5.09 -7.03 -32.81
N LEU A 398 5.18 -6.01 -33.67
CA LEU A 398 4.38 -4.78 -33.63
C LEU A 398 3.21 -4.76 -34.65
N LEU A 399 2.64 -5.91 -35.05
CA LEU A 399 1.68 -6.02 -36.17
C LEU A 399 0.40 -6.89 -35.93
N LYS A 400 -0.79 -6.25 -35.99
CA LYS A 400 -2.15 -6.79 -36.41
C LYS A 400 -3.01 -7.64 -35.40
N PHE A 401 -4.27 -7.98 -35.81
CA PHE A 401 -5.50 -8.33 -35.00
C PHE A 401 -6.39 -9.40 -35.74
N ASP A 402 -7.62 -9.86 -35.40
CA ASP A 402 -8.92 -9.34 -34.86
C ASP A 402 -9.82 -10.58 -34.48
N ASP A 403 -10.97 -10.64 -33.75
CA ASP A 403 -11.94 -9.72 -33.09
C ASP A 403 -12.40 -10.36 -31.72
N TYR A 404 -13.31 -9.91 -30.82
CA TYR A 404 -14.07 -8.71 -30.39
C TYR A 404 -14.64 -9.04 -28.99
N GLU A 405 -14.50 -8.32 -27.86
CA GLU A 405 -13.77 -7.12 -27.45
C GLU A 405 -14.05 -5.78 -28.17
N SER A 406 -13.87 -4.64 -27.47
CA SER A 406 -14.23 -3.32 -28.03
C SER A 406 -13.51 -3.09 -29.36
N LYS A 407 -14.27 -2.99 -30.46
CA LYS A 407 -13.81 -2.93 -31.87
C LYS A 407 -12.30 -2.75 -31.98
N TRP A 408 -11.60 -3.85 -32.30
CA TRP A 408 -10.16 -3.85 -32.44
C TRP A 408 -9.73 -2.82 -33.48
N PHE A 409 -8.52 -2.31 -33.30
CA PHE A 409 -8.05 -1.11 -33.97
C PHE A 409 -6.54 -1.18 -34.15
N ASP A 410 -6.08 -0.53 -35.22
CA ASP A 410 -4.69 -0.55 -35.62
C ASP A 410 -3.76 0.18 -34.63
N VAL A 411 -3.09 -0.60 -33.78
CA VAL A 411 -1.88 -0.19 -33.07
C VAL A 411 -0.69 -0.35 -34.03
N THR A 412 -0.37 0.71 -34.76
CA THR A 412 0.75 0.79 -35.72
C THR A 412 1.91 1.65 -35.21
N ASN A 413 1.87 2.08 -33.94
CA ASN A 413 2.85 2.95 -33.32
C ASN A 413 2.90 2.69 -31.80
N GLY A 414 4.03 3.02 -31.18
CA GLY A 414 4.23 2.93 -29.75
C GLY A 414 4.62 1.54 -29.24
N ILE A 415 5.18 1.53 -28.03
CA ILE A 415 5.68 0.33 -27.35
C ILE A 415 4.62 -0.17 -26.32
N PRO A 416 4.18 -1.44 -26.39
CA PRO A 416 3.00 -1.93 -25.64
C PRO A 416 3.24 -2.07 -24.11
N GLN A 417 2.64 -1.15 -23.33
CA GLN A 417 2.78 -1.12 -21.85
C GLN A 417 2.28 -2.40 -21.17
N GLY A 418 3.16 -3.36 -20.90
CA GLY A 418 2.83 -4.60 -20.19
C GLY A 418 3.61 -5.83 -20.66
N ASP A 419 4.22 -5.77 -21.83
CA ASP A 419 5.22 -6.73 -22.31
C ASP A 419 6.54 -6.59 -21.50
N PRO A 420 7.17 -7.68 -21.02
CA PRO A 420 8.55 -7.70 -20.54
C PRO A 420 9.57 -6.99 -21.44
N LEU A 421 9.46 -7.09 -22.76
CA LEU A 421 10.45 -6.55 -23.71
C LEU A 421 10.38 -5.03 -23.85
N SER A 422 9.19 -4.45 -23.71
CA SER A 422 8.94 -3.01 -23.86
C SER A 422 9.84 -2.10 -23.04
N LEU A 423 10.23 -2.53 -21.83
CA LEU A 423 11.05 -1.71 -20.95
C LEU A 423 12.46 -1.50 -21.51
N ILE A 424 13.12 -2.57 -21.99
CA ILE A 424 14.47 -2.49 -22.55
C ILE A 424 14.47 -1.81 -23.92
N LEU A 425 13.41 -2.00 -24.74
CA LEU A 425 13.23 -1.26 -26.00
C LEU A 425 13.18 0.26 -25.76
N TYR A 426 12.38 0.71 -24.80
CA TYR A 426 12.32 2.13 -24.47
C TYR A 426 13.64 2.69 -23.92
N LEU A 427 14.52 1.86 -23.33
CA LEU A 427 15.85 2.33 -22.93
C LEU A 427 16.75 2.64 -24.13
N PHE A 428 16.64 1.90 -25.24
CA PHE A 428 17.33 2.24 -26.48
C PHE A 428 16.76 3.52 -27.10
N TYR A 429 15.43 3.62 -27.17
CA TYR A 429 14.73 4.82 -27.68
C TYR A 429 15.07 6.09 -26.90
N GLY A 430 15.15 5.99 -25.57
CA GLY A 430 15.46 7.12 -24.68
C GLY A 430 16.96 7.44 -24.55
N ALA A 431 17.86 6.60 -25.09
CA ALA A 431 19.29 6.71 -24.85
C ALA A 431 19.88 8.04 -25.34
N GLY A 432 19.51 8.46 -26.55
CA GLY A 432 20.03 9.69 -27.18
C GLY A 432 19.81 10.95 -26.35
N LEU A 433 18.69 11.04 -25.61
CA LEU A 433 18.38 12.19 -24.74
C LEU A 433 19.38 12.35 -23.58
N LEU A 434 20.04 11.27 -23.14
CA LEU A 434 21.07 11.34 -22.11
C LEU A 434 22.45 11.67 -22.68
N GLU A 435 22.63 11.51 -23.98
CA GLU A 435 23.90 11.67 -24.71
C GLU A 435 24.07 13.10 -25.25
N VAL A 436 23.06 13.97 -25.12
CA VAL A 436 23.07 15.41 -25.51
C VAL A 436 23.94 16.32 -24.64
N VAL A 437 24.85 15.77 -23.82
CA VAL A 437 25.54 16.50 -22.74
C VAL A 437 27.06 16.44 -22.86
N ASN A 438 27.72 17.60 -22.76
CA ASN A 438 29.17 17.72 -22.75
C ASN A 438 29.72 17.78 -21.32
N GLN A 439 30.04 16.61 -20.76
CA GLN A 439 30.60 16.47 -19.41
C GLN A 439 31.91 17.25 -19.19
N LEU A 440 32.64 17.62 -20.25
CA LEU A 440 33.85 18.45 -20.16
C LEU A 440 33.57 19.94 -19.92
N ASP A 441 32.34 20.42 -20.13
CA ASP A 441 31.88 21.78 -19.77
C ASP A 441 30.87 21.75 -18.60
N GLY A 442 30.86 20.67 -17.80
CA GLY A 442 29.96 20.53 -16.65
C GLY A 442 28.47 20.45 -17.03
N GLU A 443 28.15 19.99 -18.24
CA GLU A 443 26.82 19.53 -18.63
C GLU A 443 26.69 18.03 -18.31
N ASP A 444 25.59 17.60 -17.68
CA ASP A 444 25.35 16.18 -17.42
C ASP A 444 23.85 15.82 -17.40
N SER A 445 23.54 14.53 -17.45
CA SER A 445 22.17 13.99 -17.54
C SER A 445 21.92 12.88 -16.52
N SER A 446 20.66 12.58 -16.22
CA SER A 446 20.29 11.27 -15.67
C SER A 446 18.86 10.85 -16.03
N GLY A 447 18.67 9.55 -16.30
CA GLY A 447 17.41 8.97 -16.74
C GLY A 447 16.93 7.83 -15.85
N PHE A 448 15.65 7.89 -15.47
CA PHE A 448 14.95 6.76 -14.85
C PHE A 448 13.72 6.38 -15.69
N VAL A 449 13.95 5.58 -16.73
CA VAL A 449 12.96 5.27 -17.77
C VAL A 449 12.47 6.57 -18.43
N ASP A 450 11.24 7.03 -18.19
CA ASP A 450 10.68 8.27 -18.73
C ASP A 450 10.95 9.52 -17.84
N ASP A 451 11.39 9.35 -16.59
CA ASP A 451 11.80 10.45 -15.69
C ASP A 451 13.26 10.88 -16.00
N THR A 452 13.44 11.78 -16.97
CA THR A 452 14.78 12.31 -17.36
C THR A 452 15.03 13.74 -16.85
N ASN A 453 16.28 14.05 -16.52
CA ASN A 453 16.74 15.40 -16.18
C ASN A 453 18.09 15.73 -16.82
N LEU A 454 18.29 17.02 -17.08
CA LEU A 454 19.55 17.63 -17.48
C LEU A 454 20.01 18.55 -16.34
N PHE A 455 21.31 18.61 -16.07
CA PHE A 455 21.85 19.53 -15.08
C PHE A 455 23.18 20.14 -15.51
N ALA A 456 23.42 21.36 -15.05
CA ALA A 456 24.58 22.16 -15.42
C ALA A 456 25.30 22.67 -14.18
N ILE A 457 26.62 22.56 -14.21
CA ILE A 457 27.56 23.00 -13.18
C ILE A 457 28.30 24.25 -13.69
N GLY A 458 28.45 25.27 -12.83
CA GLY A 458 29.05 26.55 -13.20
C GLY A 458 29.35 27.46 -12.01
N ARG A 459 30.05 28.57 -12.24
CA ARG A 459 30.51 29.48 -11.17
C ARG A 459 29.34 30.18 -10.47
N ASP A 460 28.34 30.58 -11.25
CA ASP A 460 27.11 31.22 -10.84
C ASP A 460 25.91 30.70 -11.64
N PHE A 461 24.71 31.18 -11.31
CA PHE A 461 23.48 30.67 -11.91
C PHE A 461 23.18 31.20 -13.32
N PHE A 462 23.85 32.25 -13.81
CA PHE A 462 23.69 32.66 -15.20
C PHE A 462 24.38 31.64 -16.11
N GLU A 463 25.63 31.28 -15.78
CA GLU A 463 26.39 30.24 -16.50
C GLU A 463 25.63 28.90 -16.54
N THR A 464 25.07 28.43 -15.42
CA THR A 464 24.32 27.17 -15.42
C THR A 464 23.00 27.26 -16.20
N THR A 465 22.32 28.42 -16.22
CA THR A 465 21.14 28.60 -17.07
C THR A 465 21.47 28.67 -18.56
N GLU A 466 22.59 29.29 -18.95
CA GLU A 466 23.05 29.31 -20.33
C GLU A 466 23.34 27.89 -20.83
N LYS A 467 24.05 27.08 -20.02
CA LYS A 467 24.30 25.65 -20.31
C LYS A 467 23.00 24.83 -20.40
N LEU A 468 22.01 25.06 -19.52
CA LEU A 468 20.71 24.39 -19.60
C LEU A 468 19.93 24.73 -20.87
N VAL A 469 19.90 26.01 -21.28
CA VAL A 469 19.26 26.43 -22.54
C VAL A 469 20.01 25.84 -23.74
N ARG A 470 21.36 25.88 -23.72
CA ARG A 470 22.22 25.31 -24.76
C ARG A 470 22.00 23.81 -24.96
N MET A 471 21.95 23.01 -23.89
CA MET A 471 21.64 21.57 -23.97
C MET A 471 20.24 21.30 -24.56
N PHE A 472 19.29 22.20 -24.37
CA PHE A 472 17.94 22.04 -24.90
C PHE A 472 17.83 22.45 -26.37
N GLU A 473 18.38 23.62 -26.74
CA GLU A 473 18.11 24.30 -28.02
C GLU A 473 19.18 24.09 -29.11
N ARG A 474 20.34 23.48 -28.80
CA ARG A 474 21.38 23.21 -29.81
C ARG A 474 20.98 22.11 -30.82
N LEU A 475 21.70 22.02 -31.94
CA LEU A 475 21.38 21.15 -33.07
C LEU A 475 21.42 19.64 -32.73
N ASP A 476 22.25 19.25 -31.78
CA ASP A 476 22.35 17.92 -31.16
C ASP A 476 21.69 17.87 -29.76
N GLY A 477 20.89 18.88 -29.42
CA GLY A 477 20.28 19.08 -28.11
C GLY A 477 18.95 18.34 -27.91
N ALA A 478 18.43 18.39 -26.69
CA ALA A 478 17.22 17.66 -26.30
C ALA A 478 15.99 17.96 -27.17
N HIS A 479 15.82 19.21 -27.64
CA HIS A 479 14.69 19.57 -28.52
C HIS A 479 14.85 18.98 -29.93
N ALA A 480 16.08 18.94 -30.46
CA ALA A 480 16.38 18.32 -31.75
C ALA A 480 16.22 16.79 -31.69
N TRP A 481 16.70 16.16 -30.62
CA TRP A 481 16.47 14.74 -30.33
C TRP A 481 14.97 14.41 -30.26
N ALA A 482 14.19 15.18 -29.47
CA ALA A 482 12.75 14.92 -29.33
C ALA A 482 12.02 15.04 -30.68
N LYS A 483 12.43 16.01 -31.51
CA LYS A 483 11.88 16.18 -32.86
C LYS A 483 12.22 15.00 -33.78
N SER A 484 13.46 14.49 -33.79
CA SER A 484 13.80 13.32 -34.63
C SER A 484 13.16 12.03 -34.15
N HIS A 485 12.80 11.94 -32.86
CA HIS A 485 12.10 10.80 -32.27
C HIS A 485 10.57 10.99 -32.24
N HIS A 486 10.03 12.02 -32.90
CA HIS A 486 8.59 12.35 -32.96
C HIS A 486 7.92 12.47 -31.58
N LEU A 487 8.69 12.87 -30.57
CA LEU A 487 8.25 13.03 -29.19
C LEU A 487 7.98 14.52 -28.86
N GLU A 488 6.86 14.77 -28.19
CA GLU A 488 6.59 16.08 -27.58
C GLU A 488 7.05 16.11 -26.11
N PHE A 489 7.62 17.24 -25.69
CA PHE A 489 7.81 17.56 -24.28
C PHE A 489 6.60 18.31 -23.73
N GLU A 490 6.05 17.90 -22.58
CA GLU A 490 4.96 18.65 -21.91
C GLU A 490 5.57 19.78 -21.05
N ILE A 491 6.22 20.76 -21.72
CA ILE A 491 7.09 21.82 -21.13
C ILE A 491 6.44 22.55 -19.94
N THR A 492 5.11 22.68 -19.92
CA THR A 492 4.35 23.27 -18.79
C THR A 492 4.46 22.50 -17.46
N LYS A 493 5.03 21.29 -17.46
CA LYS A 493 5.40 20.51 -16.27
C LYS A 493 6.90 20.51 -15.96
N PHE A 494 7.75 21.01 -16.86
CA PHE A 494 9.19 21.07 -16.63
C PHE A 494 9.48 21.81 -15.33
N CYS A 495 10.51 21.38 -14.61
CA CYS A 495 10.86 22.00 -13.35
C CYS A 495 12.33 22.43 -13.35
N LEU A 496 12.54 23.75 -13.29
CA LEU A 496 13.84 24.36 -13.03
C LEU A 496 14.10 24.37 -11.52
N MET A 497 15.31 23.99 -11.10
CA MET A 497 15.72 24.03 -9.70
C MET A 497 17.16 24.53 -9.57
N HIS A 498 17.39 25.52 -8.70
CA HIS A 498 18.69 26.20 -8.52
C HIS A 498 19.32 25.86 -7.17
N LEU A 499 20.29 24.94 -7.16
CA LEU A 499 20.86 24.33 -5.96
C LEU A 499 22.15 25.02 -5.52
N THR A 500 22.12 25.61 -4.33
CA THR A 500 23.28 26.26 -3.72
C THR A 500 23.23 26.27 -2.21
N ARG A 501 24.41 26.32 -1.59
CA ARG A 501 24.58 26.70 -0.18
C ARG A 501 25.21 28.09 -0.01
N LYS A 502 25.58 28.76 -1.10
CA LYS A 502 26.07 30.16 -1.11
C LYS A 502 24.97 31.11 -0.61
N LYS A 503 25.37 32.15 0.12
CA LYS A 503 24.45 33.18 0.65
C LYS A 503 24.99 34.58 0.40
N GLU A 504 24.09 35.47 0.04
CA GLU A 504 24.33 36.89 -0.18
C GLU A 504 23.53 37.73 0.82
N LYS A 505 23.85 39.02 0.96
CA LYS A 505 23.05 39.94 1.76
C LYS A 505 21.95 40.53 0.89
N ASP A 506 20.71 40.47 1.35
CA ASP A 506 19.61 41.21 0.74
C ASP A 506 19.76 42.73 0.96
N GLY A 507 18.83 43.52 0.39
CA GLY A 507 18.78 44.98 0.60
C GLY A 507 18.49 45.44 2.03
N ARG A 508 18.39 44.52 3.00
CA ARG A 508 18.24 44.76 4.44
C ARG A 508 19.44 44.24 5.24
N GLY A 509 20.46 43.68 4.57
CA GLY A 509 21.66 43.11 5.17
C GLY A 509 21.51 41.65 5.66
N GLN A 510 20.36 41.00 5.44
CA GLN A 510 20.08 39.64 5.88
C GLN A 510 20.66 38.62 4.90
N LEU A 511 21.29 37.56 5.43
CA LEU A 511 21.86 36.47 4.62
C LEU A 511 20.77 35.56 4.04
N VAL A 512 20.47 35.73 2.75
CA VAL A 512 19.55 34.92 1.94
C VAL A 512 20.33 33.97 1.02
N LEU A 513 19.69 32.92 0.51
CA LEU A 513 20.30 32.10 -0.55
C LEU A 513 20.39 32.90 -1.85
N ILE A 514 21.51 32.75 -2.58
CA ILE A 514 21.64 33.35 -3.91
C ILE A 514 20.55 32.78 -4.81
N ASN A 515 19.89 33.65 -5.59
CA ASN A 515 18.89 33.26 -6.58
C ASN A 515 19.46 33.32 -7.99
N GLY A 516 19.02 32.38 -8.84
CA GLY A 516 19.32 32.38 -10.27
C GLY A 516 18.15 32.88 -11.11
N PRO A 517 18.40 33.26 -12.38
CA PRO A 517 17.34 33.71 -13.28
C PRO A 517 16.38 32.56 -13.65
N PRO A 518 15.16 32.87 -14.11
CA PRO A 518 14.34 31.91 -14.85
C PRO A 518 14.99 31.60 -16.21
N ILE A 519 14.62 30.48 -16.83
CA ILE A 519 14.95 30.19 -18.23
C ILE A 519 13.70 30.29 -19.10
N THR A 520 13.86 30.59 -20.38
CA THR A 520 12.78 30.48 -21.37
C THR A 520 13.19 29.43 -22.39
N LEU A 521 12.34 28.43 -22.61
CA LEU A 521 12.54 27.35 -23.57
C LEU A 521 11.32 27.27 -24.49
N ALA A 522 11.51 27.31 -25.80
CA ALA A 522 10.42 27.25 -26.79
C ALA A 522 9.22 28.19 -26.47
N GLY A 523 9.51 29.40 -25.98
CA GLY A 523 8.50 30.41 -25.61
C GLY A 523 7.89 30.27 -24.20
N HIS A 524 8.20 29.22 -23.44
CA HIS A 524 7.74 29.03 -22.06
C HIS A 524 8.81 29.44 -21.04
N THR A 525 8.50 30.43 -20.18
CA THR A 525 9.39 30.83 -19.08
C THR A 525 9.19 29.96 -17.85
N LEU A 526 10.24 29.24 -17.45
CA LEU A 526 10.31 28.37 -16.28
C LEU A 526 11.00 29.09 -15.12
N TYR A 527 10.27 29.28 -14.03
CA TYR A 527 10.78 29.88 -12.80
C TYR A 527 11.38 28.81 -11.87
N PRO A 528 12.51 29.09 -11.20
CA PRO A 528 13.18 28.11 -10.34
C PRO A 528 12.37 27.86 -9.06
N VAL A 529 12.23 26.59 -8.67
CA VAL A 529 11.50 26.19 -7.46
C VAL A 529 12.41 25.95 -6.26
N ASP A 530 11.89 26.21 -5.05
CA ASP A 530 12.58 25.90 -3.79
C ASP A 530 12.49 24.42 -3.39
N LEU A 531 11.49 23.70 -3.90
CA LEU A 531 11.20 22.30 -3.57
C LEU A 531 10.65 21.55 -4.79
N HIS A 532 11.32 20.48 -5.23
CA HIS A 532 10.85 19.57 -6.28
C HIS A 532 10.72 18.13 -5.77
N LYS A 533 9.97 17.27 -6.46
CA LYS A 533 9.78 15.86 -6.08
C LYS A 533 10.29 14.89 -7.16
N TYR A 534 11.57 14.58 -7.12
CA TYR A 534 12.25 13.63 -8.00
C TYR A 534 12.22 12.20 -7.42
N LEU A 535 11.90 11.20 -8.25
CA LEU A 535 11.84 9.75 -7.92
C LEU A 535 11.19 9.38 -6.58
N GLY A 536 10.21 10.17 -6.12
CA GLY A 536 9.48 9.95 -4.86
C GLY A 536 10.02 10.68 -3.63
N VAL A 537 11.15 11.41 -3.74
CA VAL A 537 11.80 12.19 -2.68
C VAL A 537 11.62 13.68 -2.93
N GLN A 538 11.35 14.47 -1.87
CA GLN A 538 11.33 15.94 -1.96
C GLN A 538 12.72 16.54 -1.77
N PHE A 539 13.30 17.06 -2.85
CA PHE A 539 14.58 17.77 -2.89
C PHE A 539 14.37 19.26 -2.58
N ASP A 540 15.25 19.86 -1.76
CA ASP A 540 15.32 21.32 -1.51
C ASP A 540 16.67 21.90 -1.95
N ARG A 541 16.71 23.21 -2.24
CA ARG A 541 17.87 23.90 -2.83
C ARG A 541 19.18 23.83 -2.03
N GLU A 542 19.12 23.55 -0.72
CA GLU A 542 20.30 23.36 0.15
C GLU A 542 20.64 21.85 0.38
N LEU A 543 19.87 20.93 -0.20
CA LEU A 543 19.85 19.49 0.08
C LEU A 543 19.82 19.22 1.61
N ARG A 544 18.79 19.73 2.29
CA ARG A 544 18.55 19.53 3.74
C ARG A 544 17.46 18.51 4.04
N PHE A 545 16.64 18.19 3.03
CA PHE A 545 15.54 17.22 3.04
C PHE A 545 14.53 17.38 4.19
N LYS A 546 14.37 18.60 4.73
CA LYS A 546 13.48 18.86 5.89
C LYS A 546 12.02 18.57 5.57
N ALA A 547 11.59 18.88 4.35
CA ALA A 547 10.24 18.59 3.86
C ALA A 547 10.02 17.07 3.73
N GLN A 548 10.92 16.37 3.03
CA GLN A 548 10.91 14.91 2.90
C GLN A 548 10.86 14.20 4.26
N ALA A 549 11.70 14.60 5.22
CA ALA A 549 11.76 13.99 6.56
C ALA A 549 10.44 14.19 7.34
N ARG A 550 9.72 15.30 7.11
CA ARG A 550 8.39 15.55 7.66
C ARG A 550 7.32 14.70 6.97
N ASP A 551 7.28 14.72 5.64
CA ASP A 551 6.34 13.94 4.83
C ASP A 551 6.49 12.43 5.08
N ALA A 552 7.73 11.92 5.17
CA ALA A 552 8.01 10.53 5.56
C ALA A 552 7.40 10.17 6.93
N ALA A 553 7.56 11.03 7.94
CA ALA A 553 6.99 10.83 9.27
C ALA A 553 5.44 10.96 9.29
N GLU A 554 4.85 11.80 8.42
CA GLU A 554 3.40 11.95 8.28
C GLU A 554 2.78 10.78 7.49
N ARG A 555 3.42 10.32 6.41
CA ARG A 555 3.14 9.03 5.74
C ARG A 555 3.19 7.87 6.72
N GLY A 556 4.24 7.77 7.53
CA GLY A 556 4.41 6.72 8.55
C GLY A 556 3.26 6.66 9.54
N LYS A 557 2.83 7.82 10.08
CA LYS A 557 1.61 7.92 10.91
C LYS A 557 0.37 7.46 10.16
N SER A 558 0.16 7.94 8.92
CA SER A 558 -1.01 7.60 8.11
C SER A 558 -1.15 6.09 7.89
N TYR A 559 -0.06 5.42 7.49
CA TYR A 559 -0.07 3.95 7.36
C TYR A 559 -0.24 3.25 8.72
N THR A 560 0.34 3.76 9.80
CA THR A 560 0.09 3.23 11.16
C THR A 560 -1.39 3.33 11.55
N HIS A 561 -2.07 4.42 11.21
CA HIS A 561 -3.51 4.59 11.44
C HIS A 561 -4.37 3.66 10.56
N GLN A 562 -3.93 3.33 9.34
CA GLN A 562 -4.55 2.31 8.49
C GLN A 562 -4.39 0.91 9.10
N VAL A 563 -3.18 0.55 9.54
CA VAL A 563 -2.90 -0.72 10.23
C VAL A 563 -3.73 -0.89 11.50
N ARG A 564 -3.94 0.18 12.28
CA ARG A 564 -4.85 0.22 13.45
C ARG A 564 -6.35 0.05 13.11
N ARG A 565 -6.74 -0.04 11.83
CA ARG A 565 -8.09 -0.46 11.42
C ARG A 565 -8.25 -1.98 11.44
N LEU A 566 -7.15 -2.72 11.26
CA LEU A 566 -7.08 -4.18 11.17
C LEU A 566 -6.88 -4.87 12.53
N THR A 567 -6.69 -4.09 13.59
CA THR A 567 -6.39 -4.57 14.95
C THR A 567 -7.26 -3.84 15.98
N LYS A 568 -8.00 -4.63 16.77
CA LYS A 568 -8.82 -4.18 17.90
C LYS A 568 -8.56 -5.10 19.10
N ASN A 569 -8.92 -4.63 20.30
CA ASN A 569 -8.75 -5.40 21.54
C ASN A 569 -9.47 -6.77 21.49
N ASN A 570 -10.63 -6.83 20.83
CA ASN A 570 -11.54 -7.98 20.87
C ASN A 570 -11.56 -8.82 19.58
N TYR A 571 -10.96 -8.35 18.48
CA TYR A 571 -10.93 -9.05 17.19
C TYR A 571 -9.83 -8.51 16.27
N GLY A 572 -9.49 -9.29 15.24
CA GLY A 572 -8.63 -8.85 14.15
C GLY A 572 -7.27 -9.55 14.11
N LEU A 573 -6.39 -9.01 13.25
CA LEU A 573 -5.15 -9.68 12.84
C LEU A 573 -4.28 -10.10 14.02
N ALA A 574 -3.75 -11.33 13.93
CA ALA A 574 -2.77 -11.86 14.86
C ALA A 574 -1.55 -10.91 15.01
N PRO A 575 -0.95 -10.76 16.20
CA PRO A 575 0.16 -9.82 16.43
C PRO A 575 1.37 -10.02 15.50
N SER A 576 1.68 -11.27 15.12
CA SER A 576 2.69 -11.62 14.12
C SER A 576 2.39 -11.03 12.74
N MET A 577 1.13 -11.13 12.30
CA MET A 577 0.67 -10.60 11.02
C MET A 577 0.63 -9.06 11.02
N ASN A 578 0.20 -8.46 12.13
CA ASN A 578 0.24 -7.02 12.35
C ASN A 578 1.68 -6.47 12.27
N ARG A 579 2.64 -7.16 12.92
CA ARG A 579 4.08 -6.85 12.82
C ARG A 579 4.57 -6.92 11.37
N ARG A 580 4.19 -7.95 10.62
CA ARG A 580 4.56 -8.13 9.20
C ARG A 580 4.03 -7.00 8.31
N ILE A 581 2.79 -6.52 8.50
CA ILE A 581 2.30 -5.31 7.80
C ILE A 581 3.10 -4.07 8.22
N TYR A 582 3.40 -3.90 9.50
CA TYR A 582 4.20 -2.76 9.96
C TYR A 582 5.59 -2.72 9.32
N GLU A 583 6.31 -3.83 9.34
CA GLU A 583 7.66 -3.94 8.77
C GLU A 583 7.66 -3.81 7.24
N ALA A 584 6.70 -4.45 6.55
CA ALA A 584 6.69 -4.47 5.08
C ALA A 584 5.98 -3.28 4.42
N VAL A 585 5.02 -2.63 5.09
CA VAL A 585 4.26 -1.48 4.53
C VAL A 585 4.66 -0.17 5.19
N VAL A 586 4.55 -0.05 6.52
CA VAL A 586 4.79 1.23 7.21
C VAL A 586 6.27 1.58 7.15
N THR A 587 7.14 0.66 7.55
CA THR A 587 8.59 0.91 7.64
C THR A 587 9.19 1.12 6.25
N LYS A 588 8.90 0.24 5.27
CA LYS A 588 9.41 0.40 3.89
C LYS A 588 8.93 1.68 3.20
N LYS A 589 7.67 2.10 3.37
CA LYS A 589 7.16 3.36 2.77
C LYS A 589 7.58 4.63 3.52
N MET A 590 7.96 4.51 4.79
CA MET A 590 8.50 5.61 5.60
C MET A 590 10.00 5.81 5.34
N LEU A 591 10.76 4.73 5.17
CA LEU A 591 12.21 4.74 5.00
C LEU A 591 12.66 4.61 3.52
N TYR A 592 11.76 4.81 2.56
CA TYR A 592 12.10 4.84 1.13
C TYR A 592 13.15 5.93 0.85
N ALA A 593 14.29 5.54 0.26
CA ALA A 593 15.46 6.37 -0.03
C ALA A 593 16.06 7.11 1.18
N VAL A 594 15.89 6.57 2.41
CA VAL A 594 16.38 7.20 3.66
C VAL A 594 17.90 7.43 3.66
N ASP A 595 18.63 6.59 2.94
CA ASP A 595 20.04 6.68 2.61
C ASP A 595 20.42 7.97 1.85
N VAL A 596 19.56 8.45 0.95
CA VAL A 596 19.74 9.74 0.24
C VAL A 596 19.43 10.93 1.15
N TRP A 597 18.29 10.88 1.85
CA TRP A 597 17.73 12.08 2.50
C TRP A 597 17.98 12.21 4.01
N CYS A 598 18.50 11.18 4.68
CA CYS A 598 18.80 11.18 6.12
C CYS A 598 20.32 11.21 6.38
N LEU A 599 21.04 12.06 5.64
CA LEU A 599 22.50 12.20 5.71
C LEU A 599 22.99 12.43 7.16
N PRO A 600 24.14 11.86 7.57
CA PRO A 600 24.72 12.06 8.90
C PRO A 600 25.13 13.52 9.14
N SER A 601 25.21 13.92 10.41
CA SER A 601 25.72 15.24 10.79
C SER A 601 27.22 15.33 10.51
N PRO A 602 27.70 16.26 9.67
CA PRO A 602 29.15 16.43 9.42
C PRO A 602 29.90 16.99 10.64
N ARG A 603 29.18 17.39 11.71
CA ARG A 603 29.77 17.53 13.04
C ARG A 603 29.49 16.26 13.83
N ALA A 604 30.55 15.52 14.13
CA ALA A 604 30.55 14.57 15.24
C ALA A 604 30.31 15.36 16.54
N VAL A 605 29.12 15.21 17.10
CA VAL A 605 28.81 15.71 18.44
C VAL A 605 29.06 14.55 19.40
N PRO A 606 29.96 14.67 20.40
CA PRO A 606 30.12 13.66 21.43
C PRO A 606 28.77 13.33 22.06
N CYS A 607 28.47 12.04 22.27
CA CYS A 607 27.12 11.61 22.68
C CYS A 607 26.74 12.15 24.07
N ASP A 608 27.77 12.40 24.89
CA ASP A 608 27.68 12.36 26.34
C ASP A 608 27.46 13.74 26.97
N ASP A 609 27.57 14.82 26.19
CA ASP A 609 27.27 16.18 26.67
C ASP A 609 25.73 16.42 26.75
N PRO A 610 25.17 16.67 27.95
CA PRO A 610 23.75 16.98 28.13
C PRO A 610 23.41 18.46 27.91
N THR A 611 24.41 19.36 27.86
CA THR A 611 24.23 20.82 27.77
C THR A 611 24.03 21.30 26.33
N LEU A 612 24.60 20.60 25.35
CA LEU A 612 24.39 20.90 23.93
C LEU A 612 22.92 20.67 23.51
N PRO A 613 22.36 21.49 22.60
CA PRO A 613 20.95 21.40 22.21
C PRO A 613 20.65 20.16 21.35
N ARG A 614 20.45 19.01 22.03
CA ARG A 614 20.11 17.65 21.53
C ARG A 614 18.80 17.60 20.69
N ARG A 615 18.77 18.26 19.51
CA ARG A 615 17.57 18.34 18.64
C ARG A 615 17.76 18.82 17.19
N ARG A 616 18.98 18.88 16.65
CA ARG A 616 19.25 19.38 15.28
C ARG A 616 19.85 18.29 14.37
N GLY A 617 19.65 18.45 13.06
CA GLY A 617 20.13 17.49 12.04
C GLY A 617 19.49 16.10 12.13
N THR A 618 20.24 15.08 11.70
CA THR A 618 19.83 13.67 11.56
C THR A 618 19.20 13.11 12.84
N VAL A 619 19.73 13.46 14.02
CA VAL A 619 19.18 13.04 15.32
C VAL A 619 17.73 13.50 15.51
N GLY A 620 17.39 14.71 15.05
CA GLY A 620 16.02 15.23 15.07
C GLY A 620 15.08 14.50 14.11
N VAL A 621 15.60 14.07 12.95
CA VAL A 621 14.86 13.26 11.97
C VAL A 621 14.58 11.87 12.52
N ILE A 622 15.61 11.15 12.99
CA ILE A 622 15.50 9.82 13.61
C ILE A 622 14.53 9.86 14.80
N ALA A 623 14.65 10.86 15.68
CA ALA A 623 13.73 11.06 16.80
C ALA A 623 12.29 11.43 16.38
N SER A 624 12.07 11.89 15.15
CA SER A 624 10.73 12.09 14.58
C SER A 624 10.16 10.76 14.06
N LEU A 625 10.95 9.99 13.30
CA LEU A 625 10.56 8.68 12.76
C LEU A 625 10.29 7.66 13.88
N ALA A 626 11.09 7.66 14.95
CA ALA A 626 10.90 6.82 16.13
C ALA A 626 9.55 7.06 16.85
N LYS A 627 8.91 8.24 16.69
CA LYS A 627 7.56 8.47 17.22
C LYS A 627 6.52 7.60 16.53
N VAL A 628 6.70 7.27 15.24
CA VAL A 628 5.81 6.37 14.49
C VAL A 628 5.87 4.98 15.11
N GLN A 629 7.07 4.45 15.37
CA GLN A 629 7.27 3.16 16.04
C GLN A 629 6.62 3.13 17.45
N ARG A 630 6.69 4.23 18.21
CA ARG A 630 6.03 4.36 19.52
C ARG A 630 4.49 4.35 19.45
N ILE A 631 3.89 4.84 18.35
CA ILE A 631 2.44 4.72 18.12
C ILE A 631 2.05 3.25 17.86
N VAL A 632 2.90 2.51 17.13
CA VAL A 632 2.69 1.09 16.83
C VAL A 632 2.80 0.21 18.08
N ARG A 633 3.77 0.48 18.96
CA ARG A 633 3.87 -0.18 20.29
C ARG A 633 2.67 0.10 21.21
N ARG A 634 1.81 1.08 20.87
CA ARG A 634 0.55 1.39 21.57
C ARG A 634 -0.70 0.87 20.83
N ILE A 635 -0.54 0.06 19.79
CA ILE A 635 -1.64 -0.73 19.22
C ILE A 635 -1.84 -1.93 20.16
N PRO A 636 -3.03 -2.10 20.78
CA PRO A 636 -3.28 -3.22 21.68
C PRO A 636 -3.15 -4.55 20.93
N ALA A 637 -2.41 -5.47 21.52
CA ALA A 637 -2.37 -6.85 21.05
C ALA A 637 -3.70 -7.56 21.38
N ARG A 638 -4.03 -8.57 20.58
CA ARG A 638 -5.17 -9.46 20.84
C ARG A 638 -4.94 -10.21 22.14
N ASN A 639 -5.81 -10.02 23.13
CA ASN A 639 -5.92 -10.98 24.24
C ASN A 639 -6.45 -12.30 23.67
N VAL A 640 -5.59 -13.31 23.57
CA VAL A 640 -6.01 -14.65 23.17
C VAL A 640 -6.75 -15.27 24.36
N PRO A 641 -8.04 -15.66 24.22
CA PRO A 641 -8.74 -16.34 25.30
C PRO A 641 -8.04 -17.66 25.63
N ARG A 642 -7.69 -17.87 26.89
CA ARG A 642 -7.39 -19.23 27.39
C ARG A 642 -8.69 -20.05 27.38
N GLY A 643 -8.56 -21.36 27.18
CA GLY A 643 -9.70 -22.28 27.04
C GLY A 643 -10.61 -22.30 28.29
N PRO A 644 -11.86 -22.77 28.15
CA PRO A 644 -12.88 -22.62 29.18
C PRO A 644 -12.61 -23.53 30.40
N THR A 645 -12.27 -22.91 31.53
CA THR A 645 -12.29 -23.55 32.85
C THR A 645 -12.86 -22.61 33.91
N GLY A 646 -14.08 -22.90 34.37
CA GLY A 646 -14.54 -22.55 35.72
C GLY A 646 -15.08 -21.13 35.98
N GLN A 647 -16.41 -21.01 35.88
CA GLN A 647 -17.29 -20.13 36.68
C GLN A 647 -17.14 -18.60 36.57
N ASP A 648 -18.26 -17.95 36.20
CA ASP A 648 -18.49 -16.52 36.43
C ASP A 648 -18.50 -16.18 37.94
N ARG A 649 -17.98 -15.00 38.27
CA ARG A 649 -18.44 -14.16 39.38
C ARG A 649 -18.43 -12.70 38.93
N ASP A 650 -19.44 -11.94 39.31
CA ASP A 650 -19.68 -10.60 38.80
C ASP A 650 -18.53 -9.61 39.09
N HIS A 651 -18.11 -8.88 38.06
CA HIS A 651 -17.24 -7.72 38.24
C HIS A 651 -18.06 -6.44 38.46
N PRO A 652 -17.94 -5.77 39.63
CA PRO A 652 -18.42 -4.40 39.79
C PRO A 652 -17.58 -3.43 38.93
N ALA A 653 -18.11 -2.22 38.73
CA ALA A 653 -17.60 -1.29 37.73
C ALA A 653 -16.20 -0.71 38.05
N SER A 654 -15.39 -0.58 37.00
CA SER A 654 -14.13 0.19 36.88
C SER A 654 -13.03 -0.13 37.91
N PRO A 655 -11.84 -0.59 37.47
CA PRO A 655 -10.65 -0.53 38.32
C PRO A 655 -10.41 0.91 38.76
N ARG A 656 -10.31 1.11 40.08
CA ARG A 656 -9.55 2.24 40.65
C ARG A 656 -8.05 1.95 40.47
N GLU A 657 -7.23 2.96 40.63
CA GLU A 657 -5.77 2.76 40.72
C GLU A 657 -5.49 1.80 41.90
N PRO A 658 -4.66 0.76 41.72
CA PRO A 658 -4.40 -0.20 42.79
C PRO A 658 -3.49 0.43 43.84
N ASP A 659 -3.91 0.41 45.11
CA ASP A 659 -3.06 0.78 46.24
C ASP A 659 -1.79 -0.08 46.28
N ILE A 660 -0.68 0.53 46.67
CA ILE A 660 0.61 -0.16 46.75
C ILE A 660 0.61 -1.00 48.04
N PRO A 661 0.82 -2.33 47.97
CA PRO A 661 0.57 -3.24 49.08
C PRO A 661 1.79 -3.36 50.04
N TYR A 662 2.61 -2.31 50.12
CA TYR A 662 3.82 -2.25 50.96
C TYR A 662 4.22 -0.79 51.20
N ASP A 663 4.77 -0.52 52.38
CA ASP A 663 5.39 0.77 52.73
C ASP A 663 6.88 0.79 52.34
N THR A 664 7.45 1.98 52.15
CA THR A 664 8.88 2.19 51.85
C THR A 664 9.52 3.17 52.85
N HIS A 665 10.78 2.93 53.19
CA HIS A 665 11.60 3.84 53.99
C HIS A 665 12.98 4.04 53.34
N ILE A 666 13.56 5.23 53.48
CA ILE A 666 14.93 5.54 53.04
C ILE A 666 15.60 6.33 54.16
N ALA A 667 16.50 5.68 54.89
CA ALA A 667 17.25 6.27 55.98
C ALA A 667 18.09 7.49 55.55
N SER A 668 18.27 8.45 56.47
CA SER A 668 19.02 9.70 56.23
C SER A 668 20.51 9.49 55.96
N THR A 669 21.13 8.49 56.58
CA THR A 669 22.55 8.15 56.42
C THR A 669 22.79 6.64 56.41
N ARG A 670 24.01 6.22 56.05
CA ARG A 670 24.44 4.82 56.07
C ARG A 670 24.54 4.24 57.50
N ASP A 671 24.76 5.10 58.49
CA ASP A 671 24.82 4.68 59.89
C ASP A 671 23.42 4.60 60.50
N ASP A 672 22.47 5.40 59.99
CA ASP A 672 21.05 5.24 60.26
C ASP A 672 20.50 3.92 59.70
N SER A 673 20.76 3.58 58.43
CA SER A 673 20.25 2.32 57.85
C SER A 673 20.83 1.07 58.52
N GLN A 674 22.09 1.12 58.97
CA GLN A 674 22.69 0.04 59.77
C GLN A 674 22.14 -0.06 61.20
N ARG A 675 21.63 1.04 61.77
CA ARG A 675 20.94 1.03 63.06
C ARG A 675 19.51 0.51 62.90
N GLU A 676 18.78 1.02 61.92
CA GLU A 676 17.43 0.58 61.56
C GLU A 676 17.40 -0.94 61.30
N ASP A 677 18.31 -1.49 60.49
CA ASP A 677 18.38 -2.95 60.26
C ASP A 677 18.66 -3.75 61.54
N ARG A 678 19.47 -3.24 62.48
CA ARG A 678 19.68 -3.92 63.77
C ARG A 678 18.43 -3.88 64.66
N GLU A 679 17.61 -2.85 64.52
CA GLU A 679 16.40 -2.61 65.30
C GLU A 679 15.12 -3.23 64.66
N LEU A 680 15.19 -3.71 63.40
CA LEU A 680 14.07 -4.38 62.72
C LEU A 680 13.59 -5.65 63.44
N THR A 681 12.31 -5.67 63.83
CA THR A 681 11.63 -6.80 64.48
C THR A 681 10.86 -7.69 63.49
N THR A 682 11.33 -7.79 62.25
CA THR A 682 10.69 -8.57 61.17
C THR A 682 11.01 -10.06 61.24
N ASP A 683 9.98 -10.93 61.11
CA ASP A 683 10.12 -12.40 61.16
C ASP A 683 11.04 -12.94 60.04
N ILE A 684 10.97 -12.28 58.87
CA ILE A 684 11.75 -12.57 57.67
C ILE A 684 12.37 -11.28 57.15
N ARG A 685 13.67 -11.32 56.86
CA ARG A 685 14.41 -10.24 56.22
C ARG A 685 14.94 -10.71 54.87
N VAL A 686 14.81 -9.88 53.84
CA VAL A 686 15.33 -10.15 52.50
C VAL A 686 16.30 -9.03 52.11
N TYR A 687 17.52 -9.39 51.75
CA TYR A 687 18.55 -8.46 51.29
C TYR A 687 18.79 -8.66 49.80
N THR A 688 18.76 -7.59 49.00
CA THR A 688 18.87 -7.66 47.53
C THR A 688 19.88 -6.67 46.98
N ASP A 689 20.64 -7.09 45.97
CA ASP A 689 21.79 -6.37 45.39
C ASP A 689 21.87 -6.67 43.88
N GLY A 690 22.14 -5.65 43.06
CA GLY A 690 22.39 -5.77 41.63
C GLY A 690 23.71 -5.10 41.23
N SER A 691 24.65 -5.89 40.68
CA SER A 691 26.01 -5.43 40.37
C SER A 691 26.40 -5.60 38.91
N GLY A 692 27.41 -4.84 38.50
CA GLY A 692 28.09 -4.98 37.21
C GLY A 692 29.56 -5.33 37.44
N LEU A 693 30.02 -6.49 36.96
CA LEU A 693 31.39 -7.00 37.13
C LEU A 693 31.88 -7.60 35.81
N ASP A 694 33.13 -7.32 35.44
CA ASP A 694 33.81 -7.83 34.22
C ASP A 694 32.98 -7.72 32.92
N GLY A 695 32.20 -6.64 32.82
CA GLY A 695 31.34 -6.37 31.66
C GLY A 695 29.98 -7.10 31.66
N GLN A 696 29.65 -7.86 32.70
CA GLN A 696 28.35 -8.54 32.88
C GLN A 696 27.52 -7.90 34.00
N ALA A 697 26.20 -8.02 33.91
CA ALA A 697 25.23 -7.60 34.92
C ALA A 697 24.62 -8.82 35.63
N GLY A 698 24.53 -8.77 36.96
CA GLY A 698 24.00 -9.85 37.80
C GLY A 698 23.26 -9.35 39.03
N ALA A 699 22.18 -10.05 39.40
CA ALA A 699 21.33 -9.76 40.55
C ALA A 699 21.38 -10.88 41.59
N ALA A 700 21.22 -10.54 42.85
CA ALA A 700 21.13 -11.49 43.96
C ALA A 700 20.05 -11.09 44.98
N ALA A 701 19.47 -12.10 45.63
CA ALA A 701 18.59 -11.91 46.78
C ALA A 701 18.87 -12.99 47.84
N VAL A 702 18.92 -12.59 49.10
CA VAL A 702 19.14 -13.47 50.26
C VAL A 702 17.98 -13.30 51.24
N LEU A 703 17.24 -14.37 51.51
CA LEU A 703 16.20 -14.41 52.54
C LEU A 703 16.80 -15.04 53.80
N ALA A 704 16.62 -14.39 54.95
CA ALA A 704 16.99 -14.89 56.27
C ALA A 704 15.77 -14.90 57.21
N ARG A 705 15.59 -15.99 57.96
CA ARG A 705 14.55 -16.15 58.98
C ARG A 705 15.14 -15.98 60.38
N PHE A 706 14.44 -15.26 61.26
CA PHE A 706 14.84 -15.07 62.65
C PHE A 706 13.76 -15.59 63.62
N ASP A 707 13.51 -16.90 63.61
CA ASP A 707 12.45 -17.54 64.43
C ASP A 707 12.87 -17.84 65.89
N GLY A 708 14.07 -17.41 66.29
CA GLY A 708 14.65 -17.62 67.62
C GLY A 708 15.23 -19.02 67.87
N LEU A 709 15.14 -19.94 66.91
CA LEU A 709 15.63 -21.32 67.03
C LEU A 709 16.52 -21.77 65.85
N HIS A 710 16.32 -21.24 64.63
CA HIS A 710 17.09 -21.61 63.44
C HIS A 710 17.39 -20.41 62.52
N ASP A 711 18.68 -20.20 62.20
CA ASP A 711 19.13 -19.26 61.15
C ASP A 711 19.04 -19.96 59.78
N ILE A 712 17.87 -19.89 59.14
CA ILE A 712 17.65 -20.43 57.80
C ILE A 712 17.89 -19.32 56.77
N ARG A 713 18.86 -19.55 55.87
CA ARG A 713 19.18 -18.63 54.78
C ARG A 713 18.96 -19.29 53.42
N ARG A 714 18.18 -18.64 52.56
CA ARG A 714 18.05 -18.98 51.13
C ARG A 714 18.71 -17.91 50.28
N THR A 715 19.17 -18.27 49.09
CA THR A 715 19.77 -17.31 48.15
C THR A 715 19.36 -17.62 46.72
N LEU A 716 18.91 -16.60 45.99
CA LEU A 716 18.80 -16.62 44.53
C LEU A 716 19.86 -15.71 43.91
N ARG A 717 20.34 -16.09 42.73
CA ARG A 717 21.22 -15.29 41.88
C ARG A 717 20.76 -15.43 40.44
N TYR A 718 20.81 -14.35 39.68
CA TYR A 718 20.45 -14.32 38.27
C TYR A 718 21.47 -13.52 37.47
N HIS A 719 21.96 -14.10 36.37
CA HIS A 719 22.88 -13.44 35.45
C HIS A 719 22.05 -12.84 34.30
N LEU A 720 22.03 -11.51 34.17
CA LEU A 720 21.21 -10.84 33.15
C LEU A 720 21.86 -10.97 31.77
N GLY A 721 23.18 -10.73 31.68
CA GLY A 721 23.90 -10.65 30.42
C GLY A 721 24.89 -9.47 30.39
N PRO A 722 25.43 -9.10 29.22
CA PRO A 722 26.45 -8.08 29.11
C PRO A 722 25.90 -6.67 29.37
N LEU A 723 26.76 -5.81 29.93
CA LEU A 723 26.47 -4.39 30.19
C LEU A 723 26.31 -3.53 28.92
N SER A 724 26.48 -4.12 27.73
CA SER A 724 26.10 -3.54 26.44
C SER A 724 24.60 -3.67 26.14
N GLU A 725 23.89 -4.57 26.82
CA GLU A 725 22.46 -4.87 26.61
C GLU A 725 21.62 -4.61 27.87
N HIS A 726 22.21 -4.74 29.07
CA HIS A 726 21.57 -4.52 30.35
C HIS A 726 22.27 -3.46 31.19
N THR A 727 21.52 -2.80 32.07
CA THR A 727 22.05 -1.82 33.03
C THR A 727 22.16 -2.40 34.44
N VAL A 728 23.07 -1.85 35.26
CA VAL A 728 23.13 -2.19 36.70
C VAL A 728 21.80 -1.89 37.38
N TYR A 729 21.11 -0.81 37.00
CA TYR A 729 19.76 -0.49 37.48
C TYR A 729 18.71 -1.59 37.17
N GLU A 730 18.84 -2.30 36.05
CA GLU A 730 17.97 -3.45 35.74
C GLU A 730 18.35 -4.70 36.56
N ALA A 731 19.63 -4.88 36.92
CA ALA A 731 20.03 -5.91 37.87
C ALA A 731 19.46 -5.62 39.27
N GLU A 732 19.54 -4.37 39.73
CA GLU A 732 19.00 -3.90 41.01
C GLU A 732 17.47 -4.08 41.08
N ALA A 733 16.77 -3.68 40.01
CA ALA A 733 15.32 -3.88 39.87
C ALA A 733 14.93 -5.37 39.74
N LEU A 734 15.83 -6.24 39.28
CA LEU A 734 15.64 -7.69 39.29
C LEU A 734 15.94 -8.29 40.68
N GLY A 735 16.84 -7.70 41.48
CA GLY A 735 17.11 -8.11 42.85
C GLY A 735 15.84 -8.15 43.70
N VAL A 736 15.01 -7.10 43.65
CA VAL A 736 13.73 -7.06 44.37
C VAL A 736 12.71 -8.08 43.85
N ILE A 737 12.71 -8.42 42.56
CA ILE A 737 11.91 -9.54 42.02
C ILE A 737 12.37 -10.88 42.61
N LEU A 738 13.68 -11.14 42.66
CA LEU A 738 14.23 -12.36 43.26
C LEU A 738 13.87 -12.43 44.76
N GLY A 739 13.85 -11.29 45.44
CA GLY A 739 13.38 -11.18 46.83
C GLY A 739 11.89 -11.54 46.99
N ALA A 740 11.01 -10.98 46.15
CA ALA A 740 9.59 -11.34 46.13
C ALA A 740 9.37 -12.83 45.77
N HIS A 741 10.19 -13.41 44.89
CA HIS A 741 10.10 -14.84 44.54
C HIS A 741 10.54 -15.76 45.69
N LEU A 742 11.55 -15.36 46.48
CA LEU A 742 11.91 -16.06 47.71
C LEU A 742 10.74 -16.06 48.71
N LEU A 743 10.11 -14.91 48.93
CA LEU A 743 8.92 -14.80 49.79
C LEU A 743 7.74 -15.64 49.29
N ALA A 744 7.52 -15.68 47.97
CA ALA A 744 6.46 -16.48 47.36
C ALA A 744 6.69 -18.00 47.42
N THR A 745 7.95 -18.42 47.60
CA THR A 745 8.36 -19.83 47.72
C THR A 745 8.68 -20.25 49.16
N GLU A 746 8.29 -19.43 50.15
CA GLU A 746 8.45 -19.75 51.56
C GLU A 746 7.27 -20.61 52.05
N VAL A 747 7.56 -21.88 52.35
CA VAL A 747 6.54 -22.95 52.45
C VAL A 747 5.88 -23.00 53.84
N GLU A 748 6.56 -22.53 54.89
CA GLU A 748 6.14 -22.78 56.27
C GLU A 748 5.75 -21.54 57.08
N ARG A 749 4.42 -21.47 57.34
CA ARG A 749 3.75 -20.61 58.33
C ARG A 749 3.72 -19.12 57.99
N ALA A 750 2.67 -18.44 58.46
CA ALA A 750 2.45 -17.02 58.17
C ALA A 750 3.40 -16.14 58.99
N ALA A 751 4.44 -15.62 58.34
CA ALA A 751 5.17 -14.45 58.83
C ALA A 751 4.19 -13.28 59.00
N LYS A 752 4.26 -12.59 60.13
CA LYS A 752 3.41 -11.43 60.47
C LYS A 752 3.99 -10.14 59.89
N THR A 753 5.31 -10.06 59.76
CA THR A 753 6.06 -8.90 59.28
C THR A 753 7.26 -9.34 58.44
N VAL A 754 7.55 -8.60 57.38
CA VAL A 754 8.60 -8.91 56.40
C VAL A 754 9.28 -7.60 55.99
N SER A 755 10.60 -7.60 55.82
CA SER A 755 11.35 -6.49 55.23
C SER A 755 12.12 -6.91 53.97
N ILE A 756 12.17 -6.03 52.97
CA ILE A 756 13.08 -6.14 51.83
C ILE A 756 14.02 -4.93 51.88
N SER A 757 15.32 -5.17 51.83
CA SER A 757 16.38 -4.20 52.08
C SER A 757 17.39 -4.17 50.92
N LEU A 758 17.64 -2.96 50.42
CA LEU A 758 18.58 -2.63 49.35
C LEU A 758 19.08 -1.19 49.57
N ASP A 759 20.25 -0.84 49.02
CA ASP A 759 20.81 0.52 49.10
C ASP A 759 20.50 1.39 47.87
N ASN A 760 19.99 0.80 46.78
CA ASN A 760 19.58 1.51 45.56
C ASN A 760 18.32 2.38 45.77
N GLN A 761 18.50 3.59 46.30
CA GLN A 761 17.41 4.56 46.48
C GLN A 761 16.59 4.85 45.21
N PRO A 762 17.16 4.91 43.98
CA PRO A 762 16.37 5.03 42.75
C PRO A 762 15.34 3.91 42.57
N VAL A 763 15.71 2.63 42.82
CA VAL A 763 14.78 1.49 42.72
C VAL A 763 13.67 1.60 43.76
N ILE A 764 13.99 1.94 45.01
CA ILE A 764 12.98 2.14 46.09
C ILE A 764 11.94 3.18 45.64
N ARG A 765 12.38 4.39 45.26
CA ARG A 765 11.50 5.49 44.83
C ARG A 765 10.74 5.20 43.53
N ALA A 766 11.23 4.30 42.69
CA ALA A 766 10.55 3.88 41.46
C ALA A 766 9.48 2.79 41.72
N SER A 767 9.66 1.98 42.80
CA SER A 767 8.67 1.01 43.28
C SER A 767 7.40 1.68 43.83
N GLU A 768 7.52 2.91 44.33
CA GLU A 768 6.41 3.78 44.76
C GLU A 768 5.60 4.39 43.59
N GLN A 769 6.16 4.41 42.38
CA GLN A 769 5.58 5.18 41.26
C GLN A 769 4.89 4.27 40.24
N PRO A 770 3.54 4.25 40.18
CA PRO A 770 2.82 3.45 39.19
C PRO A 770 3.08 3.94 37.75
N HIS A 771 3.30 2.97 36.86
CA HIS A 771 3.29 3.10 35.39
C HIS A 771 3.95 4.35 34.77
N ARG A 772 5.27 4.52 34.97
CA ARG A 772 6.09 5.41 34.13
C ARG A 772 6.81 4.62 33.04
N ALA A 773 6.71 5.08 31.80
CA ALA A 773 7.31 4.42 30.64
C ALA A 773 8.82 4.74 30.51
N GLN A 774 9.63 4.28 31.46
CA GLN A 774 11.09 4.39 31.49
C GLN A 774 11.75 3.00 31.37
N PRO A 775 13.04 2.89 30.98
CA PRO A 775 13.81 1.64 31.03
C PRO A 775 13.79 1.01 32.44
N GLY A 776 13.87 -0.31 32.53
CA GLY A 776 13.77 -1.07 33.79
C GLY A 776 12.42 -1.03 34.53
N HIS A 777 11.55 -0.02 34.33
CA HIS A 777 10.31 0.14 35.13
C HIS A 777 9.33 -1.05 35.00
N TYR A 778 9.40 -1.80 33.90
CA TYR A 778 8.61 -3.03 33.72
C TYR A 778 8.94 -4.12 34.76
N LEU A 779 10.18 -4.17 35.26
CA LEU A 779 10.58 -5.08 36.35
C LEU A 779 9.89 -4.69 37.66
N LEU A 780 9.68 -3.39 37.89
CA LEU A 780 8.99 -2.90 39.09
C LEU A 780 7.46 -3.03 38.98
N ASP A 781 6.91 -3.04 37.76
CA ASP A 781 5.51 -3.45 37.52
C ASP A 781 5.30 -4.96 37.77
N GLU A 782 6.27 -5.83 37.46
CA GLU A 782 6.24 -7.26 37.84
C GLU A 782 6.41 -7.47 39.35
N PHE A 783 7.37 -6.78 39.99
CA PHE A 783 7.55 -6.80 41.45
C PHE A 783 6.27 -6.40 42.18
N ARG A 784 5.60 -5.31 41.75
CA ARG A 784 4.30 -4.88 42.31
C ARG A 784 3.21 -5.94 42.17
N GLN A 785 3.11 -6.60 41.02
CA GLN A 785 2.14 -7.68 40.82
C GLN A 785 2.41 -8.89 41.73
N MET A 786 3.69 -9.26 41.92
CA MET A 786 4.08 -10.32 42.85
C MET A 786 3.77 -9.94 44.31
N MET A 787 4.07 -8.72 44.75
CA MET A 787 3.74 -8.25 46.11
C MET A 787 2.23 -8.16 46.35
N ALA A 788 1.44 -7.69 45.38
CA ALA A 788 -0.02 -7.69 45.47
C ALA A 788 -0.60 -9.12 45.56
N GLY A 789 -0.04 -10.05 44.78
CA GLY A 789 -0.37 -11.47 44.88
C GLY A 789 -0.02 -12.07 46.24
N LEU A 790 1.12 -11.69 46.82
CA LEU A 790 1.57 -12.16 48.15
C LEU A 790 0.66 -11.66 49.27
N VAL A 791 0.30 -10.39 49.29
CA VAL A 791 -0.62 -9.84 50.31
C VAL A 791 -2.02 -10.46 50.15
N THR A 792 -2.54 -10.55 48.93
CA THR A 792 -3.83 -11.24 48.66
C THR A 792 -3.80 -12.70 49.15
N ALA A 793 -2.70 -13.41 48.94
CA ALA A 793 -2.51 -14.78 49.40
C ALA A 793 -2.31 -14.90 50.93
N HIS A 794 -1.76 -13.88 51.59
CA HIS A 794 -1.66 -13.81 53.05
C HIS A 794 -3.04 -13.58 53.68
N ASP A 795 -3.80 -12.60 53.18
CA ASP A 795 -5.11 -12.24 53.72
C ASP A 795 -6.14 -13.35 53.50
N ALA A 796 -6.08 -14.04 52.35
CA ALA A 796 -6.89 -15.25 52.12
C ALA A 796 -6.59 -16.37 53.14
N ARG A 797 -5.33 -16.53 53.58
CA ARG A 797 -4.96 -17.50 54.63
C ARG A 797 -5.44 -17.04 56.00
N ARG A 798 -5.33 -15.74 56.34
CA ARG A 798 -5.90 -15.16 57.57
C ARG A 798 -7.42 -15.31 57.66
N GLY A 799 -8.12 -15.15 56.53
CA GLY A 799 -9.56 -15.36 56.45
C GLY A 799 -9.99 -16.81 56.72
N LEU A 800 -9.15 -17.80 56.37
CA LEU A 800 -9.44 -19.22 56.61
C LEU A 800 -9.34 -19.61 58.09
N ASP A 801 -8.39 -19.05 58.86
CA ASP A 801 -8.33 -19.30 60.31
C ASP A 801 -9.53 -18.69 61.07
N TYR A 802 -10.18 -17.66 60.51
CA TYR A 802 -11.42 -17.08 61.05
C TYR A 802 -12.65 -17.98 60.91
N TYR A 803 -12.57 -19.06 60.10
CA TYR A 803 -13.66 -20.03 59.88
C TYR A 803 -13.41 -21.41 60.52
N ARG A 804 -12.54 -21.49 61.53
CA ARG A 804 -12.54 -22.62 62.47
C ARG A 804 -13.76 -22.54 63.38
N PHE A 805 -14.77 -23.37 63.13
CA PHE A 805 -15.91 -23.54 64.03
C PHE A 805 -15.46 -23.91 65.46
N PRO A 806 -16.17 -23.45 66.51
CA PRO A 806 -15.88 -23.86 67.88
C PRO A 806 -16.09 -25.37 68.05
N ALA A 807 -15.24 -26.00 68.86
CA ALA A 807 -15.38 -27.41 69.18
C ALA A 807 -16.70 -27.65 69.95
N MET A 808 -17.42 -28.71 69.58
CA MET A 808 -18.58 -29.18 70.35
C MET A 808 -18.10 -29.76 71.70
N THR A 809 -18.33 -29.02 72.79
CA THR A 809 -18.22 -29.58 74.14
C THR A 809 -19.42 -30.49 74.40
N THR A 810 -19.17 -31.73 74.79
CA THR A 810 -20.21 -32.70 75.16
C THR A 810 -20.72 -32.45 76.58
N GLN A 811 -22.04 -32.55 76.80
CA GLN A 811 -22.62 -32.96 78.08
C GLN A 811 -24.07 -33.43 77.91
N SER A 812 -24.39 -34.54 78.59
CA SER A 812 -25.69 -35.24 78.71
C SER A 812 -26.54 -35.37 77.43
#